data_AF-A0A1Z9QPP1-F1
#
_entry.id   AF-A0A1Z9QPP1-F1
#
_cell.length_a   1.000
_cell.length_b   1.000
_cell.length_c   1.000
_cell.angle_alpha   90.00
_cell.angle_beta   90.00
_cell.angle_gamma   90.00
#
_symmetry.space_group_name_H-M   'P 1'
#
loop_
_entity.id
_entity.type
_entity.pdbx_description
1 polymer ?
#
loop_
_entity_poly.entity_id
_entity_poly.type
_entity_poly.pdbx_seq_one_letter_code
_entity_poly.pdbx_strand_id
1 'polypeptide(L)'
;MVYGRWQPDSPMDASCRGKGEIFMTRFINTCRGFRSLPATLLTLVFAVICLSGCGGPSQEEMLMRAAQRRRAPEPQETEQIQDTGNEQAKANPNADQQISPAANGINAKPDPAPGQLAVSSQPVAKPPTTSETKRTFSVKPIEQRQPSTELNQTARRKVAQRNIETVANALQQYFAETKRLPQSYKTNANQLPTLSWRVTLLPYLGHEDLHQQFDFSKPWNVEPNKSLLQYIPDAYLSPERFDTNTNFLLPAGDDFTFGENRVAREKTIEDGMGNTIMLFEVNDEHAVPWTKPADLSANSRKELISAIGGLRENGTFAAWANGLPVLLSNTLSSEKIFQATTHEKGEPLRAGDIHRDIDEKVKSNVPSIGGTLPTSKDSLKPNAIPKNTTARLSVPKAGDIAEAQDKLRRIYADKLRDAKERSDKSKLARTMLTDAARARLDPTGAYVMQTAAMRLALEAVDIDLLITAIDQRIAQFEVDPYRENLNWLQQISAGRLKRDRTQIRSKRLTKRVLLVAHIGIVENDFAEASQIVGIAFQFSSRNNEELLPRLLNKLKASLTTADNEFKEALSDLDAYRKNPDNQETAAAFGMFLCFTKGDWDTGLPLLRKGDNEVLQEMARKDLQQGSDPDPQMQAELADMWWDLGERAKSVTYQQPCRERALHWYLQAYQLLPDSLDRIHIKSRIEEAEAFEGGNPVSLCRQLARELGVELSNSIEQITPNMRSRPNDDD
;
A
#
# COMPACT_ATOMS: atom_id res chain seq x y z
N MET A 1 -39.02 61.36 55.65
CA MET A 1 -38.08 61.88 54.62
C MET A 1 -38.42 61.13 53.33
N VAL A 2 -38.87 61.77 52.22
CA VAL A 2 -38.18 62.76 51.36
C VAL A 2 -37.08 62.07 50.53
N TYR A 3 -37.07 61.99 49.19
CA TYR A 3 -38.07 62.32 48.12
C TYR A 3 -37.67 61.57 46.80
N GLY A 4 -38.52 61.24 45.80
CA GLY A 4 -39.98 61.28 45.75
C GLY A 4 -40.67 60.81 44.43
N ARG A 5 -40.34 61.38 43.24
CA ARG A 5 -41.08 61.24 41.94
C ARG A 5 -40.12 61.44 40.73
N TRP A 6 -40.39 61.10 39.45
CA TRP A 6 -41.63 61.23 38.66
C TRP A 6 -41.86 60.13 37.58
N GLN A 7 -43.14 59.85 37.34
CA GLN A 7 -43.78 59.41 36.07
C GLN A 7 -44.55 60.63 35.51
N PRO A 8 -45.10 60.68 34.26
CA PRO A 8 -45.79 59.60 33.53
C PRO A 8 -45.25 59.48 32.06
N ASP A 9 -45.95 59.19 30.94
CA ASP A 9 -47.38 59.02 30.64
C ASP A 9 -47.64 58.23 29.32
N SER A 10 -48.90 58.18 28.87
CA SER A 10 -49.40 57.71 27.54
C SER A 10 -50.72 58.46 27.20
N PRO A 11 -51.39 58.29 26.04
CA PRO A 11 -51.03 57.65 24.76
C PRO A 11 -51.13 58.64 23.57
N MET A 12 -51.08 58.18 22.31
CA MET A 12 -51.86 58.74 21.18
C MET A 12 -51.89 57.77 19.98
N ASP A 13 -52.80 58.00 19.03
CA ASP A 13 -53.16 57.10 17.90
C ASP A 13 -53.20 57.87 16.55
N ALA A 14 -53.58 57.20 15.46
CA ALA A 14 -54.01 57.71 14.14
C ALA A 14 -52.97 58.14 13.07
N SER A 15 -52.67 57.19 12.17
CA SER A 15 -52.96 57.24 10.72
C SER A 15 -52.89 58.59 9.92
N CYS A 16 -51.95 58.68 8.95
CA CYS A 16 -52.18 58.99 7.50
C CYS A 16 -50.84 59.02 6.71
N ARG A 17 -50.66 58.29 5.59
CA ARG A 17 -51.04 58.54 4.17
C ARG A 17 -50.25 59.63 3.41
N GLY A 18 -49.44 59.18 2.44
CA GLY A 18 -48.85 59.96 1.32
C GLY A 18 -47.54 59.30 0.83
N LYS A 19 -47.45 58.56 -0.29
CA LYS A 19 -47.68 58.81 -1.74
C LYS A 19 -46.51 59.49 -2.47
N GLY A 20 -46.14 58.92 -3.63
CA GLY A 20 -45.03 59.30 -4.53
C GLY A 20 -44.09 58.09 -4.72
N GLU A 21 -44.23 57.21 -5.73
CA GLU A 21 -44.05 57.37 -7.20
C GLU A 21 -42.55 57.45 -7.62
N ILE A 22 -42.07 56.85 -8.74
CA ILE A 22 -42.75 56.34 -9.94
C ILE A 22 -41.93 55.20 -10.62
N PHE A 23 -42.58 54.11 -11.09
CA PHE A 23 -42.19 53.16 -12.18
C PHE A 23 -40.89 52.31 -12.02
N MET A 24 -40.69 51.17 -12.70
CA MET A 24 -41.24 50.72 -13.99
C MET A 24 -41.68 49.23 -14.07
N THR A 25 -42.76 49.01 -14.82
CA THR A 25 -43.53 47.80 -15.17
C THR A 25 -42.74 46.89 -16.15
N ARG A 26 -42.58 45.55 -16.04
CA ARG A 26 -43.48 44.37 -15.81
C ARG A 26 -44.25 43.88 -17.06
N PHE A 27 -43.84 42.76 -17.67
CA PHE A 27 -44.64 41.87 -18.53
C PHE A 27 -44.14 40.41 -18.27
N ILE A 28 -44.91 39.34 -17.98
CA ILE A 28 -46.26 38.86 -18.36
C ILE A 28 -46.29 38.26 -19.79
N ASN A 29 -46.92 37.12 -20.11
CA ASN A 29 -47.23 35.83 -19.41
C ASN A 29 -47.84 34.86 -20.47
N THR A 30 -47.98 33.57 -20.13
CA THR A 30 -48.95 32.58 -20.71
C THR A 30 -48.71 31.98 -22.11
N CYS A 31 -48.58 30.64 -22.17
CA CYS A 31 -49.49 29.67 -22.85
C CYS A 31 -48.81 28.28 -22.93
N ARG A 32 -49.34 27.21 -22.32
CA ARG A 32 -50.53 26.37 -22.66
C ARG A 32 -50.39 25.57 -23.97
N GLY A 33 -50.39 24.23 -23.86
CA GLY A 33 -50.88 23.34 -24.93
C GLY A 33 -50.43 21.87 -24.92
N PHE A 34 -51.40 20.95 -24.78
CA PHE A 34 -51.39 19.54 -25.27
C PHE A 34 -50.33 18.53 -24.74
N ARG A 35 -50.50 17.20 -24.92
CA ARG A 35 -51.61 16.29 -24.50
C ARG A 35 -51.21 14.80 -24.74
N SER A 36 -51.72 13.89 -23.89
CA SER A 36 -52.02 12.45 -24.13
C SER A 36 -50.94 11.41 -24.55
N LEU A 37 -50.97 10.29 -23.81
CA LEU A 37 -50.56 8.89 -24.12
C LEU A 37 -51.33 8.30 -25.35
N PRO A 38 -51.05 7.08 -25.90
CA PRO A 38 -50.52 5.86 -25.25
C PRO A 38 -49.52 5.01 -26.09
N ALA A 39 -49.48 3.68 -25.89
CA ALA A 39 -48.41 2.76 -26.33
C ALA A 39 -48.87 1.60 -27.24
N THR A 40 -47.93 1.04 -28.01
CA THR A 40 -47.89 -0.32 -28.62
C THR A 40 -46.40 -0.63 -28.90
N LEU A 41 -45.79 -1.76 -28.51
CA LEU A 41 -46.05 -3.19 -28.77
C LEU A 41 -45.40 -3.69 -30.08
N LEU A 42 -44.35 -4.50 -29.95
CA LEU A 42 -43.91 -5.48 -30.95
C LEU A 42 -43.24 -6.68 -30.25
N THR A 43 -43.62 -7.90 -30.64
CA THR A 43 -43.12 -9.16 -30.08
C THR A 43 -42.86 -10.19 -31.17
N LEU A 44 -41.63 -10.71 -31.25
CA LEU A 44 -41.20 -11.89 -32.00
C LEU A 44 -39.96 -12.41 -31.23
N VAL A 45 -40.01 -13.47 -30.43
CA VAL A 45 -40.38 -14.87 -30.72
C VAL A 45 -39.48 -15.50 -31.78
N PHE A 46 -38.42 -16.15 -31.31
CA PHE A 46 -38.07 -17.51 -31.73
C PHE A 46 -37.40 -18.25 -30.57
N ALA A 47 -37.65 -19.55 -30.44
CA ALA A 47 -37.10 -20.37 -29.36
C ALA A 47 -36.98 -21.84 -29.79
N VAL A 48 -36.00 -22.54 -29.17
CA VAL A 48 -35.77 -24.00 -29.19
C VAL A 48 -35.37 -24.62 -30.53
N ILE A 49 -34.16 -25.18 -30.55
CA ILE A 49 -33.86 -26.56 -30.97
C ILE A 49 -32.69 -27.07 -30.09
N CYS A 50 -32.55 -28.39 -29.95
CA CYS A 50 -32.00 -29.00 -28.74
C CYS A 50 -30.53 -29.46 -28.81
N LEU A 51 -29.88 -29.44 -27.63
CA LEU A 51 -28.94 -30.42 -27.04
C LEU A 51 -27.95 -31.21 -27.93
N SER A 52 -26.73 -31.31 -27.38
CA SER A 52 -25.54 -32.10 -27.78
C SER A 52 -24.46 -31.31 -28.56
N GLY A 53 -23.17 -31.51 -28.28
CA GLY A 53 -22.55 -32.31 -27.21
C GLY A 53 -21.02 -32.33 -27.31
N CYS A 54 -20.37 -32.88 -26.27
CA CYS A 54 -18.90 -32.99 -26.12
C CYS A 54 -18.14 -31.66 -25.92
N GLY A 55 -17.13 -31.68 -25.06
CA GLY A 55 -16.24 -30.54 -24.83
C GLY A 55 -15.23 -30.36 -25.96
N GLY A 56 -14.78 -29.13 -26.18
CA GLY A 56 -13.63 -28.86 -27.05
C GLY A 56 -12.34 -29.45 -26.47
N PRO A 57 -11.32 -29.73 -27.32
CA PRO A 57 -10.04 -30.26 -26.87
C PRO A 57 -9.35 -29.28 -25.91
N SER A 58 -8.59 -29.82 -24.96
CA SER A 58 -7.84 -28.96 -24.03
C SER A 58 -6.78 -28.14 -24.78
N GLN A 59 -6.35 -27.03 -24.18
CA GLN A 59 -5.26 -26.20 -24.73
C GLN A 59 -3.98 -27.03 -24.96
N GLU A 60 -3.76 -28.06 -24.13
CA GLU A 60 -2.65 -28.99 -24.22
C GLU A 60 -2.77 -29.97 -25.41
N GLU A 61 -3.97 -30.48 -25.71
CA GLU A 61 -4.21 -31.27 -26.92
C GLU A 61 -4.00 -30.46 -28.20
N MET A 62 -4.37 -29.17 -28.20
CA MET A 62 -4.14 -28.28 -29.34
C MET A 62 -2.66 -28.03 -29.58
N LEU A 63 -1.87 -27.78 -28.52
CA LEU A 63 -0.42 -27.65 -28.59
C LEU A 63 0.25 -28.93 -29.12
N MET A 64 -0.17 -30.10 -28.62
CA MET A 64 0.33 -31.41 -29.08
C MET A 64 0.00 -31.68 -30.56
N ARG A 65 -1.21 -31.36 -31.03
CA ARG A 65 -1.59 -31.50 -32.45
C ARG A 65 -0.85 -30.54 -33.37
N ALA A 66 -0.52 -29.33 -32.91
CA ALA A 66 0.23 -28.35 -33.70
C ALA A 66 1.68 -28.80 -33.94
N ALA A 67 2.35 -29.35 -32.93
CA ALA A 67 3.76 -29.75 -32.99
C ALA A 67 4.06 -30.92 -33.96
N GLN A 68 3.05 -31.69 -34.38
CA GLN A 68 3.22 -32.88 -35.22
C GLN A 68 3.27 -32.59 -36.74
N ARG A 69 3.00 -31.35 -37.19
CA ARG A 69 2.97 -31.01 -38.62
C ARG A 69 4.34 -30.60 -39.15
N ARG A 70 5.05 -31.53 -39.82
CA ARG A 70 6.21 -31.18 -40.68
C ARG A 70 5.72 -30.42 -41.92
N ARG A 71 6.35 -29.28 -42.25
CA ARG A 71 6.12 -28.55 -43.51
C ARG A 71 6.73 -29.29 -44.70
N ALA A 72 6.03 -29.26 -45.84
CA ALA A 72 6.64 -29.38 -47.17
C ALA A 72 7.08 -27.98 -47.66
N PRO A 73 8.02 -27.86 -48.62
CA PRO A 73 8.45 -26.56 -49.15
C PRO A 73 7.41 -25.96 -50.11
N GLU A 74 7.32 -24.64 -50.12
CA GLU A 74 6.52 -23.86 -51.08
C GLU A 74 7.34 -23.53 -52.35
N PRO A 75 6.72 -23.47 -53.54
CA PRO A 75 7.38 -23.03 -54.77
C PRO A 75 7.53 -21.50 -54.84
N GLN A 76 8.41 -21.04 -55.72
CA GLN A 76 8.60 -19.61 -56.03
C GLN A 76 7.61 -19.13 -57.08
N GLU A 77 7.21 -17.85 -57.04
CA GLU A 77 6.82 -17.10 -58.24
C GLU A 77 7.04 -15.59 -58.03
N THR A 78 6.93 -14.79 -59.11
CA THR A 78 7.45 -13.41 -59.21
C THR A 78 6.46 -12.49 -59.96
N GLU A 79 6.85 -11.23 -60.21
CA GLU A 79 6.12 -10.18 -60.96
C GLU A 79 5.11 -9.38 -60.10
N GLN A 80 5.18 -8.03 -59.95
CA GLN A 80 5.11 -6.90 -60.92
C GLN A 80 3.67 -6.63 -61.42
N ILE A 81 3.14 -5.39 -61.59
CA ILE A 81 3.63 -4.01 -61.32
C ILE A 81 2.41 -3.03 -61.28
N GLN A 82 2.65 -1.72 -61.04
CA GLN A 82 1.77 -0.55 -61.27
C GLN A 82 0.65 -0.22 -60.23
N ASP A 83 0.18 1.03 -60.08
CA ASP A 83 0.79 2.38 -59.84
C ASP A 83 -0.35 3.46 -59.91
N THR A 84 -0.02 4.75 -59.78
CA THR A 84 -0.85 5.97 -59.68
C THR A 84 -1.41 6.26 -58.28
N GLY A 85 -1.20 7.43 -57.67
CA GLY A 85 -0.23 8.50 -57.97
C GLY A 85 -0.76 9.92 -57.69
N ASN A 86 0.05 10.79 -57.08
CA ASN A 86 -0.10 12.25 -57.22
C ASN A 86 1.16 13.02 -56.82
N GLU A 87 1.37 14.19 -57.45
CA GLU A 87 2.51 15.11 -57.22
C GLU A 87 2.15 16.17 -56.13
N GLN A 88 2.87 17.26 -55.79
CA GLN A 88 3.97 18.04 -56.41
C GLN A 88 4.62 18.89 -55.27
N ALA A 89 5.92 18.77 -54.95
CA ALA A 89 7.10 19.46 -55.54
C ALA A 89 7.31 20.96 -55.18
N LYS A 90 8.41 21.27 -54.44
CA LYS A 90 9.24 22.52 -54.40
C LYS A 90 10.16 22.50 -53.14
N ALA A 91 11.32 23.17 -53.05
CA ALA A 91 12.50 23.28 -53.94
C ALA A 91 13.59 24.17 -53.25
N ASN A 92 14.75 23.58 -52.86
CA ASN A 92 16.17 24.02 -53.02
C ASN A 92 16.63 25.52 -52.86
N PRO A 93 17.95 25.90 -52.90
CA PRO A 93 19.22 25.13 -52.93
C PRO A 93 20.40 25.71 -52.04
N ASN A 94 21.64 25.25 -52.33
CA ASN A 94 23.00 25.79 -52.03
C ASN A 94 23.63 25.44 -50.65
N ALA A 95 24.86 24.91 -50.49
CA ALA A 95 26.21 25.02 -51.12
C ALA A 95 27.17 25.92 -50.28
N ASP A 96 28.49 25.72 -50.18
CA ASP A 96 29.47 25.17 -51.16
C ASP A 96 30.84 24.73 -50.52
N GLN A 97 31.56 23.75 -51.14
CA GLN A 97 33.06 23.55 -51.22
C GLN A 97 33.95 23.49 -49.92
N GLN A 98 35.23 23.02 -49.84
CA GLN A 98 36.30 22.37 -50.67
C GLN A 98 37.37 21.73 -49.67
N ILE A 99 38.53 21.05 -49.92
CA ILE A 99 39.39 20.61 -51.06
C ILE A 99 39.90 19.12 -50.88
N SER A 100 41.21 18.82 -50.93
CA SER A 100 41.99 17.54 -50.78
C SER A 100 43.52 17.90 -50.59
N PRO A 101 44.61 17.10 -50.85
CA PRO A 101 44.85 15.64 -51.08
C PRO A 101 46.19 15.00 -50.49
N ALA A 102 46.42 13.68 -50.73
CA ALA A 102 47.73 12.97 -50.99
C ALA A 102 48.85 12.79 -49.89
N ALA A 103 49.84 11.85 -49.95
CA ALA A 103 50.00 10.49 -50.55
C ALA A 103 51.35 9.76 -50.19
N ASN A 104 51.44 8.43 -50.47
CA ASN A 104 52.62 7.57 -50.85
C ASN A 104 53.63 6.92 -49.84
N GLY A 105 54.11 5.70 -50.23
CA GLY A 105 55.30 4.94 -49.75
C GLY A 105 54.97 3.67 -48.92
N ILE A 106 55.14 2.37 -49.29
CA ILE A 106 55.95 1.54 -50.23
C ILE A 106 57.14 0.78 -49.58
N ASN A 107 56.96 -0.54 -49.37
CA ASN A 107 58.00 -1.60 -49.35
C ASN A 107 57.37 -3.01 -49.55
N ALA A 108 58.14 -4.10 -49.80
CA ALA A 108 57.54 -5.42 -50.12
C ALA A 108 58.49 -6.67 -50.06
N LYS A 109 57.86 -7.87 -50.02
CA LYS A 109 58.34 -9.23 -50.44
C LYS A 109 59.36 -10.00 -49.55
N PRO A 110 59.51 -11.35 -49.71
CA PRO A 110 58.56 -12.42 -50.17
C PRO A 110 58.62 -13.76 -49.37
N ASP A 111 57.78 -14.75 -49.74
CA ASP A 111 57.77 -16.15 -49.26
C ASP A 111 58.93 -17.03 -49.82
N PRO A 112 59.19 -18.27 -49.30
CA PRO A 112 58.49 -19.47 -49.85
C PRO A 112 58.28 -20.68 -48.88
N ALA A 113 57.61 -21.73 -49.39
CA ALA A 113 57.47 -23.10 -48.82
C ALA A 113 58.03 -24.15 -49.87
N PRO A 114 57.79 -25.50 -49.85
CA PRO A 114 57.09 -26.39 -48.89
C PRO A 114 57.75 -27.80 -48.66
N GLY A 115 57.06 -28.71 -47.95
CA GLY A 115 57.16 -30.19 -48.09
C GLY A 115 57.46 -31.01 -46.81
N GLN A 116 57.26 -32.35 -46.74
CA GLN A 116 56.29 -33.27 -47.38
C GLN A 116 56.50 -34.72 -46.80
N LEU A 117 55.43 -35.41 -46.33
CA LEU A 117 55.22 -36.90 -46.32
C LEU A 117 56.26 -37.83 -45.59
N ALA A 118 55.99 -39.04 -45.10
CA ALA A 118 54.80 -39.87 -44.77
C ALA A 118 55.15 -40.74 -43.52
N VAL A 119 54.34 -41.67 -42.96
CA VAL A 119 53.91 -43.01 -43.44
C VAL A 119 52.74 -43.52 -42.56
N SER A 120 51.96 -44.52 -43.01
CA SER A 120 50.70 -45.01 -42.39
C SER A 120 50.68 -46.53 -42.17
N SER A 121 49.93 -47.01 -41.16
CA SER A 121 49.41 -48.40 -41.12
C SER A 121 48.29 -48.68 -40.09
N GLN A 122 47.01 -48.67 -40.55
CA GLN A 122 45.90 -49.63 -40.21
C GLN A 122 45.38 -49.81 -38.75
N PRO A 123 44.21 -50.46 -38.51
CA PRO A 123 42.94 -50.56 -39.27
C PRO A 123 41.67 -50.21 -38.42
N VAL A 124 40.46 -50.47 -38.96
CA VAL A 124 39.14 -49.97 -38.50
C VAL A 124 38.46 -50.79 -37.38
N ALA A 125 37.82 -50.11 -36.40
CA ALA A 125 36.72 -50.69 -35.61
C ALA A 125 35.77 -49.64 -34.94
N LYS A 126 34.50 -49.59 -35.41
CA LYS A 126 33.27 -48.96 -34.82
C LYS A 126 33.29 -47.47 -34.39
N PRO A 127 32.15 -46.74 -34.54
CA PRO A 127 32.02 -45.37 -34.02
C PRO A 127 31.76 -45.37 -32.50
N PRO A 128 32.54 -44.62 -31.69
CA PRO A 128 32.14 -44.27 -30.34
C PRO A 128 31.08 -43.16 -30.37
N THR A 129 30.11 -43.30 -29.47
CA THR A 129 29.03 -42.37 -29.13
C THR A 129 29.45 -40.90 -29.16
N THR A 130 28.58 -40.03 -29.68
CA THR A 130 28.74 -38.56 -29.63
C THR A 130 29.06 -38.10 -28.21
N SER A 131 30.27 -37.57 -28.00
CA SER A 131 30.66 -37.00 -26.72
C SER A 131 29.80 -35.76 -26.41
N GLU A 132 28.82 -35.91 -25.53
CA GLU A 132 28.04 -34.77 -25.03
C GLU A 132 28.97 -33.83 -24.23
N THR A 133 29.39 -32.74 -24.85
CA THR A 133 30.06 -31.64 -24.15
C THR A 133 29.10 -31.08 -23.11
N LYS A 134 29.27 -31.53 -21.87
CA LYS A 134 28.35 -31.34 -20.75
C LYS A 134 28.19 -29.84 -20.46
N ARG A 135 27.11 -29.23 -20.98
CA ARG A 135 26.88 -27.78 -20.92
C ARG A 135 26.84 -27.33 -19.47
N THR A 136 27.77 -26.45 -19.10
CA THR A 136 27.87 -25.86 -17.76
C THR A 136 27.07 -24.58 -17.71
N PHE A 137 25.89 -24.62 -17.10
CA PHE A 137 25.07 -23.44 -16.87
C PHE A 137 25.41 -22.75 -15.55
N SER A 138 25.11 -21.45 -15.46
CA SER A 138 25.22 -20.63 -14.25
C SER A 138 24.32 -21.16 -13.10
N VAL A 139 23.23 -21.85 -13.45
CA VAL A 139 22.31 -22.53 -12.51
C VAL A 139 22.49 -24.05 -12.59
N LYS A 140 22.53 -24.75 -11.46
CA LYS A 140 22.53 -26.22 -11.39
C LYS A 140 21.11 -26.81 -11.52
N PRO A 141 20.95 -28.07 -11.97
CA PRO A 141 19.65 -28.76 -11.90
C PRO A 141 19.05 -28.69 -10.50
N ILE A 142 17.73 -28.50 -10.40
CA ILE A 142 17.04 -28.32 -9.12
C ILE A 142 17.23 -29.52 -8.16
N GLU A 143 17.36 -30.74 -8.70
CA GLU A 143 17.70 -31.95 -7.95
C GLU A 143 19.02 -31.84 -7.17
N GLN A 144 19.95 -30.98 -7.63
CA GLN A 144 21.25 -30.71 -7.00
C GLN A 144 21.25 -29.47 -6.08
N ARG A 145 20.08 -28.83 -5.90
CA ARG A 145 19.86 -27.64 -5.05
C ARG A 145 18.83 -27.87 -3.93
N GLN A 146 18.27 -29.08 -3.82
CA GLN A 146 17.39 -29.42 -2.71
C GLN A 146 18.12 -29.28 -1.35
N PRO A 147 17.49 -28.70 -0.32
CA PRO A 147 18.14 -28.45 0.96
C PRO A 147 18.31 -29.77 1.74
N SER A 148 19.44 -29.91 2.44
CA SER A 148 19.73 -31.09 3.28
C SER A 148 18.84 -31.22 4.53
N THR A 149 18.11 -30.17 4.85
CA THR A 149 17.30 -30.01 6.07
C THR A 149 16.07 -29.20 5.70
N GLU A 150 14.89 -29.57 6.19
CA GLU A 150 13.67 -28.80 5.96
C GLU A 150 13.81 -27.37 6.50
N LEU A 151 13.45 -26.37 5.69
CA LEU A 151 13.49 -24.97 6.10
C LEU A 151 12.38 -24.68 7.12
N ASN A 152 12.71 -23.99 8.21
CA ASN A 152 11.70 -23.41 9.09
C ASN A 152 11.04 -22.17 8.44
N GLN A 153 9.87 -21.77 8.93
CA GLN A 153 9.05 -20.71 8.36
C GLN A 153 9.78 -19.35 8.25
N THR A 154 10.64 -19.03 9.22
CA THR A 154 11.51 -17.84 9.21
C THR A 154 12.53 -17.87 8.07
N ALA A 155 13.12 -19.03 7.80
CA ALA A 155 14.03 -19.22 6.67
C ALA A 155 13.29 -19.15 5.33
N ARG A 156 12.11 -19.78 5.22
CA ARG A 156 11.28 -19.71 4.01
C ARG A 156 10.85 -18.28 3.69
N ARG A 157 10.39 -17.52 4.69
CA ARG A 157 10.09 -16.08 4.56
C ARG A 157 11.27 -15.31 3.96
N LYS A 158 12.47 -15.45 4.53
CA LYS A 158 13.68 -14.74 4.06
C LYS A 158 14.10 -15.10 2.63
N VAL A 159 13.87 -16.35 2.21
CA VAL A 159 14.12 -16.75 0.81
C VAL A 159 13.08 -16.15 -0.12
N ALA A 160 11.79 -16.25 0.19
CA ALA A 160 10.72 -15.69 -0.63
C ALA A 160 10.80 -14.15 -0.77
N GLN A 161 11.16 -13.46 0.31
CA GLN A 161 11.46 -12.02 0.32
C GLN A 161 12.59 -11.68 -0.66
N ARG A 162 13.77 -12.31 -0.52
CA ARG A 162 14.89 -12.09 -1.45
C ARG A 162 14.51 -12.39 -2.89
N ASN A 163 13.70 -13.42 -3.10
CA ASN A 163 13.29 -13.86 -4.42
C ASN A 163 12.38 -12.81 -5.08
N ILE A 164 11.36 -12.30 -4.39
CA ILE A 164 10.50 -11.25 -4.95
C ILE A 164 11.25 -9.92 -5.13
N GLU A 165 12.16 -9.56 -4.21
CA GLU A 165 13.10 -8.43 -4.37
C GLU A 165 13.92 -8.58 -5.65
N THR A 166 14.50 -9.75 -5.88
CA THR A 166 15.35 -10.01 -7.06
C THR A 166 14.55 -9.95 -8.36
N VAL A 167 13.35 -10.54 -8.39
CA VAL A 167 12.46 -10.50 -9.56
C VAL A 167 11.93 -9.09 -9.84
N ALA A 168 11.56 -8.33 -8.80
CA ALA A 168 11.10 -6.96 -8.95
C ALA A 168 12.21 -6.02 -9.46
N ASN A 169 13.45 -6.19 -8.96
CA ASN A 169 14.62 -5.47 -9.47
C ASN A 169 14.91 -5.80 -10.95
N ALA A 170 14.87 -7.07 -11.34
CA ALA A 170 15.06 -7.47 -12.73
C ALA A 170 13.94 -6.96 -13.67
N LEU A 171 12.69 -6.87 -13.17
CA LEU A 171 11.58 -6.21 -13.87
C LEU A 171 11.83 -4.71 -14.07
N GLN A 172 12.40 -4.02 -13.07
CA GLN A 172 12.77 -2.61 -13.22
C GLN A 172 13.96 -2.39 -14.17
N GLN A 173 14.94 -3.29 -14.21
CA GLN A 173 16.04 -3.18 -15.19
C GLN A 173 15.51 -3.34 -16.63
N TYR A 174 14.68 -4.35 -16.88
CA TYR A 174 13.98 -4.53 -18.16
C TYR A 174 13.14 -3.29 -18.53
N PHE A 175 12.44 -2.69 -17.56
CA PHE A 175 11.68 -1.45 -17.77
C PHE A 175 12.59 -0.25 -18.05
N ALA A 176 13.70 -0.12 -17.33
CA ALA A 176 14.65 0.97 -17.48
C ALA A 176 15.30 0.98 -18.87
N GLU A 177 15.59 -0.19 -19.44
CA GLU A 177 16.10 -0.34 -20.80
C GLU A 177 15.00 -0.13 -21.86
N THR A 178 13.91 -0.90 -21.78
CA THR A 178 12.92 -1.00 -22.88
C THR A 178 11.79 0.04 -22.82
N LYS A 179 11.65 0.76 -21.70
CA LYS A 179 10.54 1.67 -21.33
C LYS A 179 9.15 1.00 -21.38
N ARG A 180 9.13 -0.31 -21.13
CA ARG A 180 7.97 -1.21 -21.20
C ARG A 180 8.10 -2.25 -20.10
N LEU A 181 7.00 -2.68 -19.50
CA LEU A 181 6.99 -3.93 -18.73
C LEU A 181 6.97 -5.12 -19.72
N PRO A 182 7.43 -6.31 -19.33
CA PRO A 182 7.41 -7.46 -20.24
C PRO A 182 5.98 -7.91 -20.53
N GLN A 183 5.78 -8.45 -21.73
CA GLN A 183 4.59 -9.25 -22.05
C GLN A 183 4.61 -10.53 -21.20
N SER A 184 3.47 -10.94 -20.64
CA SER A 184 3.36 -12.16 -19.81
C SER A 184 3.81 -13.41 -20.55
N TYR A 185 3.69 -13.44 -21.88
CA TYR A 185 4.32 -14.46 -22.71
C TYR A 185 4.79 -13.98 -24.08
N LYS A 186 5.78 -14.69 -24.64
CA LYS A 186 6.15 -14.60 -26.06
C LYS A 186 5.20 -15.44 -26.90
N THR A 187 4.97 -15.01 -28.14
CA THR A 187 4.25 -15.78 -29.17
C THR A 187 5.16 -16.07 -30.36
N ASN A 188 4.89 -17.16 -31.08
CA ASN A 188 5.55 -17.44 -32.36
C ASN A 188 4.76 -16.87 -33.56
N ALA A 189 5.26 -17.09 -34.78
CA ALA A 189 4.64 -16.59 -36.02
C ALA A 189 3.19 -17.05 -36.25
N ASN A 190 2.73 -18.12 -35.56
CA ASN A 190 1.35 -18.60 -35.62
C ASN A 190 0.49 -18.03 -34.46
N GLN A 191 0.96 -16.99 -33.78
CA GLN A 191 0.37 -16.38 -32.57
C GLN A 191 0.23 -17.32 -31.36
N LEU A 192 0.82 -18.52 -31.40
CA LEU A 192 0.77 -19.47 -30.28
C LEU A 192 1.69 -18.99 -29.13
N PRO A 193 1.21 -18.97 -27.87
CA PRO A 193 2.06 -18.73 -26.70
C PRO A 193 3.18 -19.77 -26.58
N THR A 194 4.43 -19.31 -26.43
CA THR A 194 5.61 -20.18 -26.36
C THR A 194 6.22 -20.25 -24.97
N LEU A 195 6.72 -19.13 -24.46
CA LEU A 195 7.50 -19.03 -23.23
C LEU A 195 7.05 -17.84 -22.37
N SER A 196 7.15 -18.00 -21.05
CA SER A 196 6.86 -16.96 -20.05
C SER A 196 7.77 -15.72 -20.17
N TRP A 197 7.27 -14.58 -19.70
CA TRP A 197 8.07 -13.40 -19.32
C TRP A 197 9.30 -13.75 -18.49
N ARG A 198 9.22 -14.76 -17.62
CA ARG A 198 10.32 -15.24 -16.76
C ARG A 198 11.54 -15.70 -17.54
N VAL A 199 11.36 -16.22 -18.75
CA VAL A 199 12.46 -16.57 -19.67
C VAL A 199 13.06 -15.31 -20.31
N THR A 200 12.23 -14.32 -20.62
CA THR A 200 12.67 -13.01 -21.16
C THR A 200 13.48 -12.21 -20.13
N LEU A 201 13.28 -12.47 -18.84
CA LEU A 201 13.98 -11.78 -17.74
C LEU A 201 15.34 -12.37 -17.36
N LEU A 202 15.69 -13.56 -17.87
CA LEU A 202 16.93 -14.28 -17.52
C LEU A 202 18.22 -13.46 -17.64
N PRO A 203 18.42 -12.57 -18.64
CA PRO A 203 19.65 -11.76 -18.74
C PRO A 203 19.83 -10.84 -17.52
N TYR A 204 18.74 -10.23 -17.06
CA TYR A 204 18.66 -9.32 -15.91
C TYR A 204 18.78 -10.05 -14.56
N LEU A 205 18.69 -11.39 -14.57
CA LEU A 205 18.98 -12.27 -13.45
C LEU A 205 20.41 -12.86 -13.51
N GLY A 206 21.21 -12.49 -14.52
CA GLY A 206 22.57 -13.00 -14.73
C GLY A 206 22.65 -14.38 -15.40
N HIS A 207 21.57 -14.84 -16.04
CA HIS A 207 21.42 -16.18 -16.63
C HIS A 207 21.37 -16.15 -18.17
N GLU A 208 22.17 -15.28 -18.79
CA GLU A 208 22.27 -15.14 -20.25
C GLU A 208 22.71 -16.43 -20.95
N ASP A 209 23.55 -17.24 -20.29
CA ASP A 209 24.01 -18.55 -20.78
C ASP A 209 22.87 -19.58 -20.93
N LEU A 210 21.90 -19.53 -20.00
CA LEU A 210 20.67 -20.33 -20.00
C LEU A 210 19.64 -19.75 -20.97
N HIS A 211 19.51 -18.42 -21.00
CA HIS A 211 18.63 -17.68 -21.92
C HIS A 211 18.89 -18.06 -23.39
N GLN A 212 20.16 -18.11 -23.80
CA GLN A 212 20.60 -18.50 -25.15
C GLN A 212 20.26 -19.95 -25.55
N GLN A 213 19.85 -20.82 -24.61
CA GLN A 213 19.42 -22.19 -24.93
C GLN A 213 17.93 -22.29 -25.32
N PHE A 214 17.12 -21.28 -25.00
CA PHE A 214 15.67 -21.33 -25.22
C PHE A 214 15.29 -21.07 -26.68
N ASP A 215 14.54 -21.99 -27.26
CA ASP A 215 13.93 -21.87 -28.57
C ASP A 215 12.60 -21.12 -28.45
N PHE A 216 12.65 -19.79 -28.57
CA PHE A 216 11.49 -18.91 -28.47
C PHE A 216 10.36 -19.21 -29.48
N SER A 217 10.61 -20.02 -30.52
CA SER A 217 9.59 -20.43 -31.49
C SER A 217 8.71 -21.59 -30.99
N LYS A 218 9.16 -22.33 -29.96
CA LYS A 218 8.51 -23.56 -29.45
C LYS A 218 7.84 -23.36 -28.09
N PRO A 219 6.76 -24.10 -27.79
CA PRO A 219 6.19 -24.17 -26.46
C PRO A 219 7.20 -24.63 -25.40
N TRP A 220 7.03 -24.12 -24.17
CA TRP A 220 7.78 -24.48 -22.96
C TRP A 220 7.93 -25.98 -22.70
N ASN A 221 6.96 -26.81 -23.11
CA ASN A 221 6.93 -28.26 -22.90
C ASN A 221 7.44 -29.10 -24.09
N VAL A 222 8.12 -28.48 -25.06
CA VAL A 222 8.74 -29.14 -26.23
C VAL A 222 10.25 -28.92 -26.23
N GLU A 223 11.04 -29.87 -26.73
CA GLU A 223 12.52 -29.76 -26.72
C GLU A 223 13.06 -28.69 -27.71
N PRO A 224 14.08 -27.90 -27.32
CA PRO A 224 14.91 -28.04 -26.12
C PRO A 224 14.30 -27.44 -24.83
N ASN A 225 13.24 -26.63 -24.92
CA ASN A 225 12.72 -25.86 -23.79
C ASN A 225 12.29 -26.75 -22.61
N LYS A 226 11.75 -27.94 -22.90
CA LYS A 226 11.32 -28.90 -21.88
C LYS A 226 12.47 -29.37 -20.98
N SER A 227 13.62 -29.75 -21.54
CA SER A 227 14.78 -30.18 -20.75
C SER A 227 15.43 -29.04 -19.95
N LEU A 228 15.13 -27.77 -20.29
CA LEU A 228 15.66 -26.60 -19.56
C LEU A 228 14.90 -26.26 -18.26
N LEU A 229 13.69 -26.81 -18.02
CA LEU A 229 12.90 -26.50 -16.81
C LEU A 229 13.66 -26.76 -15.50
N GLN A 230 14.51 -27.78 -15.47
CA GLN A 230 15.31 -28.16 -14.29
C GLN A 230 16.28 -27.06 -13.81
N TYR A 231 16.60 -26.08 -14.66
CA TYR A 231 17.51 -24.97 -14.36
C TYR A 231 16.77 -23.72 -13.88
N ILE A 232 15.65 -23.89 -13.17
CA ILE A 232 14.88 -22.78 -12.55
C ILE A 232 15.81 -21.86 -11.73
N PRO A 233 15.92 -20.55 -12.05
CA PRO A 233 16.68 -19.59 -11.25
C PRO A 233 16.24 -19.58 -9.79
N ASP A 234 17.18 -19.40 -8.85
CA ASP A 234 16.87 -19.33 -7.42
C ASP A 234 15.83 -18.24 -7.10
N ALA A 235 15.85 -17.11 -7.84
CA ALA A 235 14.88 -16.01 -7.74
C ALA A 235 13.44 -16.39 -8.12
N TYR A 236 13.22 -17.46 -8.90
CA TYR A 236 11.88 -17.98 -9.21
C TYR A 236 11.49 -19.18 -8.34
N LEU A 237 12.42 -19.75 -7.58
CA LEU A 237 12.21 -20.95 -6.80
C LEU A 237 11.36 -20.65 -5.55
N SER A 238 10.37 -21.49 -5.27
CA SER A 238 9.59 -21.39 -4.02
C SER A 238 10.24 -22.22 -2.90
N PRO A 239 10.47 -21.63 -1.71
CA PRO A 239 11.10 -22.29 -0.57
C PRO A 239 10.18 -23.29 0.15
N GLU A 240 8.93 -23.46 -0.30
CA GLU A 240 8.00 -24.48 0.20
C GLU A 240 8.19 -25.84 -0.50
N ARG A 241 8.66 -25.83 -1.75
CA ARG A 241 8.50 -26.96 -2.69
C ARG A 241 9.78 -27.44 -3.39
N PHE A 242 10.74 -26.55 -3.65
CA PHE A 242 12.02 -26.89 -4.32
C PHE A 242 11.87 -27.73 -5.61
N ASP A 243 10.85 -27.44 -6.44
CA ASP A 243 10.59 -28.08 -7.73
C ASP A 243 10.75 -27.09 -8.91
N THR A 244 10.24 -27.42 -10.10
CA THR A 244 10.30 -26.54 -11.29
C THR A 244 9.14 -25.55 -11.39
N ASN A 245 8.27 -25.47 -10.39
CA ASN A 245 7.16 -24.52 -10.36
C ASN A 245 7.57 -23.25 -9.59
N THR A 246 6.91 -22.15 -9.94
CA THR A 246 7.11 -20.84 -9.33
C THR A 246 5.80 -20.28 -8.81
N ASN A 247 5.92 -19.58 -7.69
CA ASN A 247 4.83 -18.89 -7.02
C ASN A 247 4.84 -17.38 -7.35
N PHE A 248 5.76 -16.90 -8.19
CA PHE A 248 5.88 -15.47 -8.52
C PHE A 248 5.17 -15.15 -9.84
N LEU A 249 3.90 -14.71 -9.78
CA LEU A 249 3.01 -14.49 -10.94
C LEU A 249 2.63 -13.01 -11.16
N LEU A 250 2.47 -12.62 -12.43
CA LEU A 250 1.90 -11.32 -12.82
C LEU A 250 0.36 -11.37 -12.78
N PRO A 251 -0.36 -10.29 -12.45
CA PRO A 251 -1.80 -10.20 -12.64
C PRO A 251 -2.12 -10.00 -14.13
N ALA A 252 -2.66 -11.05 -14.77
CA ALA A 252 -2.77 -11.17 -16.23
C ALA A 252 -4.17 -11.57 -16.74
N GLY A 253 -5.22 -11.40 -15.91
CA GLY A 253 -6.61 -11.36 -16.36
C GLY A 253 -6.94 -10.04 -17.08
N ASP A 254 -8.09 -10.00 -17.75
CA ASP A 254 -8.41 -8.97 -18.76
C ASP A 254 -8.40 -7.53 -18.20
N ASP A 255 -8.89 -7.31 -16.97
CA ASP A 255 -8.93 -6.00 -16.29
C ASP A 255 -7.54 -5.51 -15.79
N PHE A 256 -6.52 -6.40 -15.77
CA PHE A 256 -5.25 -6.15 -15.10
C PHE A 256 -4.15 -5.61 -16.03
N THR A 257 -3.08 -5.09 -15.42
CA THR A 257 -1.92 -4.50 -16.11
C THR A 257 -1.34 -5.38 -17.24
N PHE A 258 -1.36 -6.71 -17.10
CA PHE A 258 -0.84 -7.67 -18.09
C PHE A 258 -1.92 -8.48 -18.83
N GLY A 259 -3.20 -8.08 -18.74
CA GLY A 259 -4.31 -8.68 -19.48
C GLY A 259 -4.06 -8.71 -21.00
N GLU A 260 -4.70 -9.64 -21.71
CA GLU A 260 -4.53 -9.84 -23.17
C GLU A 260 -3.07 -9.91 -23.68
N ASN A 261 -2.09 -10.20 -22.79
CA ASN A 261 -0.65 -10.14 -23.09
C ASN A 261 -0.14 -8.74 -23.53
N ARG A 262 -0.78 -7.68 -23.02
CA ARG A 262 -0.52 -6.27 -23.39
C ARG A 262 0.87 -5.78 -22.98
N VAL A 263 1.41 -4.82 -23.74
CA VAL A 263 2.74 -4.21 -23.50
C VAL A 263 2.56 -2.95 -22.64
N ALA A 264 2.42 -3.12 -21.33
CA ALA A 264 2.23 -2.02 -20.40
C ALA A 264 3.43 -1.06 -20.36
N ARG A 265 3.14 0.23 -20.15
CA ARG A 265 4.11 1.34 -20.06
C ARG A 265 3.63 2.31 -18.97
N GLU A 266 4.51 3.16 -18.47
CA GLU A 266 4.18 4.25 -17.53
C GLU A 266 2.92 5.03 -17.92
N LYS A 267 2.81 5.43 -19.20
CA LYS A 267 1.66 6.18 -19.73
C LYS A 267 0.38 5.36 -19.97
N THR A 268 0.40 4.04 -19.75
CA THR A 268 -0.76 3.14 -19.88
C THR A 268 -1.09 2.44 -18.55
N ILE A 269 -0.58 2.97 -17.44
CA ILE A 269 -0.93 2.59 -16.07
C ILE A 269 -1.41 3.91 -15.46
N GLU A 270 -2.71 4.20 -15.60
CA GLU A 270 -3.23 5.56 -15.46
C GLU A 270 -3.32 6.03 -14.00
N ASP A 271 -3.40 5.07 -13.07
CA ASP A 271 -3.28 5.24 -11.62
C ASP A 271 -1.81 5.46 -11.18
N GLY A 272 -0.87 5.22 -12.10
CA GLY A 272 0.57 5.41 -11.95
C GLY A 272 1.30 4.18 -11.41
N MET A 273 2.52 3.93 -11.90
CA MET A 273 3.33 2.75 -11.54
C MET A 273 3.64 2.62 -10.02
N GLY A 274 3.46 3.70 -9.24
CA GLY A 274 3.56 3.64 -7.79
C GLY A 274 2.36 2.99 -7.10
N ASN A 275 1.15 3.03 -7.70
CA ASN A 275 -0.12 2.61 -7.08
C ASN A 275 -0.68 1.29 -7.66
N THR A 276 0.00 0.69 -8.64
CA THR A 276 -0.42 -0.58 -9.27
C THR A 276 0.58 -1.69 -8.96
N ILE A 277 0.10 -2.86 -8.58
CA ILE A 277 0.86 -4.08 -8.28
C ILE A 277 1.15 -4.82 -9.59
N MET A 278 2.41 -5.20 -9.80
CA MET A 278 2.84 -5.95 -10.98
C MET A 278 3.11 -7.43 -10.71
N LEU A 279 3.27 -7.86 -9.45
CA LEU A 279 3.76 -9.21 -9.11
C LEU A 279 3.23 -9.67 -7.75
N PHE A 280 2.89 -10.96 -7.64
CA PHE A 280 2.47 -11.63 -6.39
C PHE A 280 3.28 -12.90 -6.11
N GLU A 281 3.50 -13.18 -4.83
CA GLU A 281 3.66 -14.54 -4.29
C GLU A 281 2.28 -15.19 -4.11
N VAL A 282 1.94 -16.12 -5.00
CA VAL A 282 0.72 -16.96 -4.93
C VAL A 282 0.95 -18.22 -4.10
N ASN A 283 -0.13 -18.86 -3.65
CA ASN A 283 -0.06 -20.14 -2.96
C ASN A 283 0.26 -21.32 -3.90
N ASP A 284 0.56 -22.48 -3.32
CA ASP A 284 1.04 -23.64 -4.06
C ASP A 284 0.00 -24.34 -4.95
N GLU A 285 -1.30 -24.05 -4.78
CA GLU A 285 -2.37 -24.53 -5.66
C GLU A 285 -2.37 -23.78 -7.01
N HIS A 286 -1.90 -22.53 -7.01
CA HIS A 286 -1.83 -21.65 -8.18
C HIS A 286 -0.42 -21.57 -8.82
N ALA A 287 0.59 -22.24 -8.25
CA ALA A 287 1.95 -22.25 -8.77
C ALA A 287 2.07 -22.97 -10.13
N VAL A 288 2.89 -22.43 -11.06
CA VAL A 288 3.02 -22.94 -12.43
C VAL A 288 4.47 -23.27 -12.80
N PRO A 289 4.76 -24.18 -13.75
CA PRO A 289 6.12 -24.38 -14.25
C PRO A 289 6.71 -23.08 -14.78
N TRP A 290 7.90 -22.67 -14.32
CA TRP A 290 8.37 -21.28 -14.48
C TRP A 290 8.50 -20.80 -15.94
N THR A 291 8.73 -21.71 -16.89
CA THR A 291 8.82 -21.40 -18.33
C THR A 291 7.46 -21.34 -19.03
N LYS A 292 6.39 -21.86 -18.41
CA LYS A 292 5.03 -21.94 -18.98
C LYS A 292 4.46 -20.53 -19.19
N PRO A 293 3.85 -20.23 -20.36
CA PRO A 293 3.10 -18.99 -20.58
C PRO A 293 1.78 -19.03 -19.81
N ALA A 294 1.86 -18.88 -18.49
CA ALA A 294 0.76 -18.84 -17.55
C ALA A 294 1.14 -17.95 -16.34
N ASP A 295 0.16 -17.21 -15.87
CA ASP A 295 0.24 -16.18 -14.82
C ASP A 295 -1.13 -16.05 -14.15
N LEU A 296 -1.34 -15.08 -13.26
CA LEU A 296 -2.55 -14.95 -12.45
C LEU A 296 -3.71 -14.33 -13.24
N SER A 297 -4.42 -15.17 -14.00
CA SER A 297 -5.69 -14.85 -14.67
C SER A 297 -6.87 -15.04 -13.70
N ALA A 298 -7.05 -14.09 -12.79
CA ALA A 298 -8.22 -14.05 -11.90
C ALA A 298 -9.28 -13.10 -12.48
N ASN A 299 -10.41 -13.65 -12.92
CA ASN A 299 -11.50 -12.89 -13.55
C ASN A 299 -12.54 -12.44 -12.51
N SER A 300 -12.25 -12.64 -11.22
CA SER A 300 -12.99 -12.08 -10.11
C SER A 300 -12.11 -11.83 -8.90
N ARG A 301 -12.52 -10.86 -8.06
CA ARG A 301 -11.96 -10.61 -6.73
C ARG A 301 -11.87 -11.87 -5.86
N LYS A 302 -12.75 -12.86 -6.06
CA LYS A 302 -12.72 -14.12 -5.31
C LYS A 302 -11.56 -15.02 -5.75
N GLU A 303 -11.31 -15.12 -7.05
CA GLU A 303 -10.20 -15.91 -7.62
C GLU A 303 -8.83 -15.31 -7.28
N LEU A 304 -8.72 -13.98 -7.27
CA LEU A 304 -7.50 -13.28 -6.86
C LEU A 304 -7.13 -13.64 -5.41
N ILE A 305 -8.13 -13.65 -4.52
CA ILE A 305 -7.93 -13.94 -3.10
C ILE A 305 -7.75 -15.44 -2.82
N SER A 306 -8.35 -16.35 -3.60
CA SER A 306 -8.04 -17.78 -3.48
C SER A 306 -6.63 -18.13 -3.96
N ALA A 307 -5.99 -17.26 -4.75
CA ALA A 307 -4.63 -17.48 -5.22
C ALA A 307 -3.54 -16.98 -4.26
N ILE A 308 -3.84 -16.15 -3.25
CA ILE A 308 -2.81 -15.49 -2.42
C ILE A 308 -2.96 -15.78 -0.92
N GLY A 309 -1.89 -15.55 -0.17
CA GLY A 309 -1.79 -15.84 1.27
C GLY A 309 -1.43 -17.29 1.57
N GLY A 310 -1.51 -17.66 2.85
CA GLY A 310 -1.24 -19.02 3.34
C GLY A 310 0.25 -19.36 3.50
N LEU A 311 1.13 -18.89 2.61
CA LEU A 311 2.58 -19.18 2.69
C LEU A 311 3.32 -18.35 3.76
N ARG A 312 2.79 -17.19 4.17
CA ARG A 312 3.39 -16.30 5.16
C ARG A 312 2.35 -15.96 6.24
N GLU A 313 2.76 -15.94 7.51
CA GLU A 313 1.83 -15.84 8.65
C GLU A 313 1.01 -14.54 8.69
N ASN A 314 1.58 -13.44 8.19
CA ASN A 314 1.01 -12.09 8.26
C ASN A 314 0.51 -11.54 6.91
N GLY A 315 0.61 -12.28 5.80
CA GLY A 315 0.24 -11.77 4.47
C GLY A 315 0.66 -12.63 3.28
N THR A 316 0.78 -11.98 2.11
CA THR A 316 1.48 -12.47 0.91
C THR A 316 2.49 -11.40 0.49
N PHE A 317 3.63 -11.78 -0.09
CA PHE A 317 4.53 -10.81 -0.69
C PHE A 317 4.06 -10.39 -2.10
N ALA A 318 4.19 -9.11 -2.43
CA ALA A 318 3.92 -8.58 -3.77
C ALA A 318 4.97 -7.52 -4.16
N ALA A 319 4.91 -6.98 -5.37
CA ALA A 319 5.68 -5.82 -5.77
C ALA A 319 4.86 -4.83 -6.60
N TRP A 320 5.03 -3.54 -6.31
CA TRP A 320 4.48 -2.42 -7.06
C TRP A 320 5.17 -2.28 -8.43
N ALA A 321 4.51 -1.68 -9.42
CA ALA A 321 5.02 -1.56 -10.80
C ALA A 321 6.25 -0.66 -10.93
N ASN A 322 6.54 0.18 -9.92
CA ASN A 322 7.80 0.91 -9.74
C ASN A 322 8.94 0.05 -9.14
N GLY A 323 8.72 -1.25 -8.91
CA GLY A 323 9.71 -2.19 -8.40
C GLY A 323 9.73 -2.35 -6.88
N LEU A 324 9.01 -1.52 -6.12
CA LEU A 324 9.05 -1.57 -4.67
C LEU A 324 8.37 -2.86 -4.15
N PRO A 325 9.08 -3.73 -3.39
CA PRO A 325 8.45 -4.88 -2.74
C PRO A 325 7.45 -4.44 -1.66
N VAL A 326 6.50 -5.30 -1.31
CA VAL A 326 5.49 -5.02 -0.28
C VAL A 326 4.98 -6.29 0.38
N LEU A 327 4.68 -6.21 1.68
CA LEU A 327 3.87 -7.22 2.37
C LEU A 327 2.39 -6.82 2.33
N LEU A 328 1.59 -7.55 1.56
CA LEU A 328 0.13 -7.40 1.58
C LEU A 328 -0.42 -8.16 2.79
N SER A 329 -0.82 -7.43 3.83
CA SER A 329 -1.27 -8.06 5.07
C SER A 329 -2.54 -8.88 4.89
N ASN A 330 -2.64 -10.01 5.59
CA ASN A 330 -3.83 -10.87 5.63
C ASN A 330 -5.07 -10.21 6.25
N THR A 331 -4.94 -8.99 6.82
CA THR A 331 -6.06 -8.17 7.30
C THR A 331 -6.53 -7.12 6.28
N LEU A 332 -5.92 -7.04 5.08
CA LEU A 332 -6.37 -6.13 4.03
C LEU A 332 -7.70 -6.60 3.43
N SER A 333 -8.57 -5.66 3.05
CA SER A 333 -9.80 -6.03 2.35
C SER A 333 -9.47 -6.54 0.94
N SER A 334 -10.21 -7.56 0.51
CA SER A 334 -10.14 -8.10 -0.85
C SER A 334 -10.42 -7.06 -1.93
N GLU A 335 -11.13 -5.99 -1.57
CA GLU A 335 -11.34 -4.81 -2.39
C GLU A 335 -10.03 -4.06 -2.64
N LYS A 336 -9.34 -3.56 -1.60
CA LYS A 336 -8.10 -2.79 -1.79
C LYS A 336 -7.02 -3.60 -2.55
N ILE A 337 -6.93 -4.92 -2.35
CA ILE A 337 -5.98 -5.77 -3.09
C ILE A 337 -6.35 -5.86 -4.58
N PHE A 338 -7.63 -6.01 -4.94
CA PHE A 338 -8.07 -6.06 -6.33
C PHE A 338 -7.90 -4.70 -7.03
N GLN A 339 -8.29 -3.62 -6.35
CA GLN A 339 -8.11 -2.24 -6.84
C GLN A 339 -6.63 -1.87 -7.04
N ALA A 340 -5.71 -2.53 -6.35
CA ALA A 340 -4.27 -2.37 -6.57
C ALA A 340 -3.76 -3.12 -7.81
N THR A 341 -4.57 -3.93 -8.51
CA THR A 341 -4.15 -4.71 -9.70
C THR A 341 -4.70 -4.21 -11.03
N THR A 342 -5.75 -3.38 -10.96
CA THR A 342 -6.29 -2.58 -12.05
C THR A 342 -5.35 -1.42 -12.42
N HIS A 343 -5.63 -0.76 -13.55
CA HIS A 343 -4.71 0.21 -14.16
C HIS A 343 -5.42 1.38 -14.88
N GLU A 344 -6.75 1.42 -14.84
CA GLU A 344 -7.60 2.40 -15.52
C GLU A 344 -8.16 3.40 -14.50
N LYS A 345 -8.17 4.69 -14.87
CA LYS A 345 -8.31 5.80 -13.93
C LYS A 345 -9.71 5.99 -13.34
N GLY A 346 -10.10 5.10 -12.43
CA GLY A 346 -11.42 5.12 -11.76
C GLY A 346 -11.38 5.12 -10.23
N GLU A 347 -10.27 4.73 -9.60
CA GLU A 347 -10.30 4.28 -8.20
C GLU A 347 -9.45 5.18 -7.25
N PRO A 348 -9.88 5.37 -5.99
CA PRO A 348 -9.24 6.32 -5.07
C PRO A 348 -8.03 5.75 -4.31
N LEU A 349 -7.61 4.52 -4.59
CA LEU A 349 -6.59 3.81 -3.82
C LEU A 349 -5.20 4.41 -4.07
N ARG A 350 -4.44 4.64 -2.99
CA ARG A 350 -3.00 4.93 -3.07
C ARG A 350 -2.21 3.76 -2.52
N ALA A 351 -0.96 3.62 -2.95
CA ALA A 351 -0.07 2.60 -2.40
C ALA A 351 0.03 2.67 -0.87
N GLY A 352 0.09 3.88 -0.31
CA GLY A 352 0.11 4.10 1.15
C GLY A 352 -1.11 3.54 1.91
N ASP A 353 -2.27 3.31 1.26
CA ASP A 353 -3.44 2.72 1.92
C ASP A 353 -3.30 1.21 2.22
N ILE A 354 -2.31 0.53 1.62
CA ILE A 354 -2.02 -0.90 1.84
C ILE A 354 -0.53 -1.27 1.92
N HIS A 355 0.40 -0.35 1.65
CA HIS A 355 1.83 -0.64 1.64
C HIS A 355 2.34 -0.92 3.05
N ARG A 356 2.94 -2.10 3.25
CA ARG A 356 3.78 -2.39 4.42
C ARG A 356 5.14 -2.89 3.99
N ASP A 357 6.12 -2.57 4.82
CA ASP A 357 7.48 -3.06 4.68
C ASP A 357 7.51 -4.59 4.62
N ILE A 358 8.29 -5.11 3.68
CA ILE A 358 8.50 -6.54 3.49
C ILE A 358 9.25 -7.17 4.68
N ASP A 359 10.08 -6.38 5.36
CA ASP A 359 10.81 -6.75 6.58
C ASP A 359 9.93 -6.78 7.86
N GLU A 360 8.61 -6.56 7.80
CA GLU A 360 7.72 -6.59 8.98
C GLU A 360 7.82 -7.92 9.75
N LYS A 361 8.59 -7.90 10.85
CA LYS A 361 8.88 -9.05 11.71
C LYS A 361 7.61 -9.50 12.45
N VAL A 362 7.35 -10.81 12.43
CA VAL A 362 6.32 -11.42 13.27
C VAL A 362 6.68 -11.19 14.75
N LYS A 363 5.82 -10.47 15.47
CA LYS A 363 5.99 -10.20 16.92
C LYS A 363 5.70 -11.47 17.72
N SER A 364 6.71 -12.31 17.89
CA SER A 364 6.64 -13.63 18.54
C SER A 364 6.48 -13.54 20.06
N ASN A 365 5.28 -13.26 20.54
CA ASN A 365 4.92 -13.41 21.96
C ASN A 365 4.82 -14.89 22.35
N VAL A 366 5.96 -15.53 22.59
CA VAL A 366 6.06 -16.88 23.19
C VAL A 366 7.06 -16.82 24.35
N PRO A 367 6.63 -17.00 25.61
CA PRO A 367 7.55 -17.11 26.73
C PRO A 367 8.22 -18.49 26.72
N SER A 368 9.56 -18.50 26.78
CA SER A 368 10.35 -19.74 26.81
C SER A 368 10.11 -20.53 28.09
N ILE A 369 9.57 -21.76 27.96
CA ILE A 369 9.57 -22.76 29.02
C ILE A 369 10.15 -24.06 28.43
N GLY A 370 11.27 -24.52 28.99
CA GLY A 370 11.89 -25.78 28.58
C GLY A 370 11.15 -26.98 29.19
N GLY A 371 10.95 -28.04 28.40
CA GLY A 371 10.31 -29.28 28.84
C GLY A 371 10.53 -30.42 27.85
N THR A 372 11.11 -31.52 28.33
CA THR A 372 11.53 -32.68 27.54
C THR A 372 10.36 -33.38 26.82
N LEU A 373 10.61 -33.91 25.61
CA LEU A 373 9.70 -34.86 24.95
C LEU A 373 9.43 -36.09 25.84
N PRO A 374 8.20 -36.63 25.77
CA PRO A 374 8.08 -38.03 25.41
C PRO A 374 7.18 -38.26 24.19
N THR A 375 7.49 -39.29 23.42
CA THR A 375 6.74 -39.68 22.21
C THR A 375 5.49 -40.50 22.53
N SER A 376 4.36 -40.14 21.94
CA SER A 376 3.33 -41.12 21.58
C SER A 376 2.56 -40.67 20.34
N LYS A 377 2.17 -41.63 19.49
CA LYS A 377 1.13 -41.41 18.48
C LYS A 377 -0.20 -41.82 19.10
N ASP A 378 -1.10 -40.89 19.31
CA ASP A 378 -2.51 -41.19 19.06
C ASP A 378 -3.31 -39.95 18.63
N SER A 379 -4.46 -40.23 18.08
CA SER A 379 -5.45 -39.37 17.48
C SER A 379 -6.21 -38.59 18.55
N LEU A 380 -6.44 -37.28 18.35
CA LEU A 380 -7.76 -36.61 18.47
C LEU A 380 -7.65 -35.08 18.56
N LYS A 381 -8.24 -34.40 17.57
CA LYS A 381 -8.82 -33.03 17.59
C LYS A 381 -7.91 -31.83 17.96
N PRO A 382 -7.97 -30.72 17.19
CA PRO A 382 -7.34 -29.47 17.61
C PRO A 382 -8.11 -28.84 18.78
N ASN A 383 -7.52 -28.84 19.98
CA ASN A 383 -7.98 -28.03 21.10
C ASN A 383 -7.62 -26.55 20.86
N ALA A 384 -8.43 -25.88 20.04
CA ALA A 384 -8.30 -24.45 19.82
C ALA A 384 -8.56 -23.68 21.12
N ILE A 385 -7.56 -22.94 21.62
CA ILE A 385 -7.77 -21.93 22.66
C ILE A 385 -8.62 -20.82 22.02
N PRO A 386 -9.86 -20.58 22.47
CA PRO A 386 -10.80 -19.79 21.70
C PRO A 386 -10.57 -18.28 21.89
N LYS A 387 -9.66 -17.70 21.10
CA LYS A 387 -9.72 -16.28 20.71
C LYS A 387 -10.96 -16.07 19.83
N ASN A 388 -12.13 -16.13 20.48
CA ASN A 388 -13.45 -16.06 19.87
C ASN A 388 -13.79 -14.60 19.54
N THR A 389 -13.09 -14.09 18.53
CA THR A 389 -13.45 -12.93 17.75
C THR A 389 -14.48 -13.38 16.73
N THR A 390 -15.75 -13.01 16.91
CA THR A 390 -16.76 -13.13 15.85
C THR A 390 -16.27 -12.38 14.63
N ALA A 391 -16.17 -13.06 13.48
CA ALA A 391 -15.82 -12.42 12.22
C ALA A 391 -16.74 -11.22 11.94
N ARG A 392 -16.16 -10.13 11.43
CA ARG A 392 -16.91 -8.94 11.05
C ARG A 392 -17.67 -9.20 9.74
N LEU A 393 -18.71 -8.42 9.51
CA LEU A 393 -19.52 -8.51 8.31
C LEU A 393 -18.86 -7.69 7.19
N SER A 394 -18.78 -8.23 5.98
CA SER A 394 -18.37 -7.45 4.82
C SER A 394 -19.24 -6.21 4.64
N VAL A 395 -18.65 -5.09 4.22
CA VAL A 395 -19.40 -3.85 3.95
C VAL A 395 -20.47 -4.12 2.87
N PRO A 396 -21.76 -3.77 3.10
CA PRO A 396 -22.81 -3.98 2.11
C PRO A 396 -22.56 -3.21 0.79
N LYS A 397 -23.11 -3.68 -0.33
CA LYS A 397 -22.86 -3.04 -1.64
C LYS A 397 -23.54 -1.68 -1.74
N ALA A 398 -22.98 -0.77 -2.54
CA ALA A 398 -23.49 0.59 -2.71
C ALA A 398 -24.96 0.64 -3.18
N GLY A 399 -25.39 -0.29 -4.06
CA GLY A 399 -26.78 -0.41 -4.51
C GLY A 399 -27.72 -0.81 -3.37
N ASP A 400 -27.40 -1.88 -2.66
CA ASP A 400 -28.16 -2.38 -1.49
C ASP A 400 -28.27 -1.28 -0.42
N ILE A 401 -27.18 -0.54 -0.18
CA ILE A 401 -27.13 0.62 0.74
C ILE A 401 -28.09 1.73 0.30
N ALA A 402 -28.20 2.01 -1.01
CA ALA A 402 -29.11 3.05 -1.53
C ALA A 402 -30.58 2.67 -1.35
N GLU A 403 -30.95 1.42 -1.68
CA GLU A 403 -32.32 0.93 -1.47
C GLU A 403 -32.68 0.92 0.03
N ALA A 404 -31.78 0.42 0.87
CA ALA A 404 -31.96 0.41 2.32
C ALA A 404 -32.03 1.83 2.92
N GLN A 405 -31.34 2.83 2.34
CA GLN A 405 -31.48 4.24 2.75
C GLN A 405 -32.88 4.79 2.46
N ASP A 406 -33.45 4.51 1.29
CA ASP A 406 -34.82 4.92 0.97
C ASP A 406 -35.88 4.16 1.77
N LYS A 407 -35.63 2.88 2.08
CA LYS A 407 -36.44 2.10 3.02
C LYS A 407 -36.39 2.68 4.43
N LEU A 408 -35.20 3.04 4.94
CA LEU A 408 -35.04 3.71 6.25
C LEU A 408 -35.76 5.06 6.26
N ARG A 409 -35.58 5.90 5.23
CA ARG A 409 -36.25 7.21 5.10
C ARG A 409 -37.77 7.10 5.21
N ARG A 410 -38.37 6.04 4.64
CA ARG A 410 -39.81 5.76 4.75
C ARG A 410 -40.21 5.28 6.15
N ILE A 411 -39.48 4.30 6.72
CA ILE A 411 -39.79 3.71 8.03
C ILE A 411 -39.64 4.73 9.18
N TYR A 412 -38.63 5.60 9.11
CA TYR A 412 -38.34 6.61 10.13
C TYR A 412 -38.87 8.01 9.76
N ALA A 413 -39.73 8.15 8.74
CA ALA A 413 -40.17 9.45 8.19
C ALA A 413 -40.72 10.40 9.27
N ASP A 414 -41.70 9.94 10.06
CA ASP A 414 -42.30 10.73 11.15
C ASP A 414 -41.27 11.04 12.23
N LYS A 415 -40.52 10.02 12.69
CA LYS A 415 -39.47 10.17 13.71
C LYS A 415 -38.41 11.22 13.30
N LEU A 416 -38.00 11.24 12.03
CA LEU A 416 -37.04 12.21 11.48
C LEU A 416 -37.63 13.61 11.34
N ARG A 417 -38.90 13.74 10.94
CA ARG A 417 -39.62 15.03 10.88
C ARG A 417 -39.80 15.65 12.28
N ASP A 418 -40.04 14.80 13.27
CA ASP A 418 -40.42 15.23 14.61
C ASP A 418 -39.18 15.45 15.52
N ALA A 419 -38.05 14.81 15.23
CA ALA A 419 -36.75 15.03 15.86
C ALA A 419 -36.09 16.37 15.45
N LYS A 420 -36.70 17.48 15.89
CA LYS A 420 -36.28 18.85 15.56
C LYS A 420 -35.12 19.32 16.44
N GLU A 421 -35.24 19.11 17.75
CA GLU A 421 -34.23 19.53 18.74
C GLU A 421 -33.05 18.57 18.83
N ARG A 422 -31.89 19.07 19.31
CA ARG A 422 -30.66 18.29 19.45
C ARG A 422 -30.86 17.03 20.31
N SER A 423 -31.57 17.18 21.42
CA SER A 423 -31.90 16.09 22.34
C SER A 423 -32.73 14.99 21.67
N ASP A 424 -33.66 15.36 20.78
CA ASP A 424 -34.50 14.39 20.07
C ASP A 424 -33.73 13.69 18.95
N LYS A 425 -32.80 14.39 18.28
CA LYS A 425 -31.84 13.78 17.34
C LYS A 425 -30.92 12.77 18.04
N SER A 426 -30.40 13.09 19.23
CA SER A 426 -29.65 12.14 20.07
C SER A 426 -30.47 10.91 20.47
N LYS A 427 -31.73 11.09 20.91
CA LYS A 427 -32.64 9.96 21.23
C LYS A 427 -32.87 9.08 20.01
N LEU A 428 -33.14 9.69 18.85
CA LEU A 428 -33.40 8.97 17.60
C LEU A 428 -32.16 8.19 17.12
N ALA A 429 -30.98 8.81 17.18
CA ALA A 429 -29.72 8.14 16.87
C ALA A 429 -29.44 6.96 17.81
N ARG A 430 -29.62 7.11 19.13
CA ARG A 430 -29.51 6.00 20.10
C ARG A 430 -30.50 4.87 19.81
N THR A 431 -31.72 5.22 19.37
CA THR A 431 -32.72 4.25 18.92
C THR A 431 -32.24 3.49 17.68
N MET A 432 -31.76 4.19 16.64
CA MET A 432 -31.22 3.59 15.42
C MET A 432 -30.01 2.68 15.68
N LEU A 433 -29.10 3.04 16.58
CA LEU A 433 -27.98 2.17 17.00
C LEU A 433 -28.46 0.89 17.68
N THR A 434 -29.47 1.02 18.55
CA THR A 434 -30.09 -0.11 19.26
C THR A 434 -30.80 -1.05 18.29
N ASP A 435 -31.54 -0.50 17.33
CA ASP A 435 -32.22 -1.27 16.29
C ASP A 435 -31.20 -1.93 15.33
N ALA A 436 -30.10 -1.25 14.98
CA ALA A 436 -29.00 -1.83 14.21
C ALA A 436 -28.30 -3.00 14.92
N ALA A 437 -28.11 -2.92 16.25
CA ALA A 437 -27.55 -4.01 17.05
C ALA A 437 -28.47 -5.24 17.14
N ARG A 438 -29.79 -5.03 16.95
CA ARG A 438 -30.82 -6.08 16.91
C ARG A 438 -31.00 -6.66 15.50
N ALA A 439 -30.77 -5.88 14.45
CA ALA A 439 -30.92 -6.24 13.03
C ALA A 439 -29.83 -7.21 12.49
N ARG A 440 -29.52 -8.27 13.25
CA ARG A 440 -28.46 -9.26 12.93
C ARG A 440 -28.68 -10.03 11.62
N LEU A 441 -29.92 -10.10 11.14
CA LEU A 441 -30.31 -10.74 9.88
C LEU A 441 -30.46 -9.74 8.72
N ASP A 442 -30.23 -8.44 8.95
CA ASP A 442 -30.23 -7.39 7.94
C ASP A 442 -28.97 -6.51 8.08
N PRO A 443 -27.79 -6.99 7.63
CA PRO A 443 -26.54 -6.23 7.69
C PRO A 443 -26.63 -4.88 6.98
N THR A 444 -27.35 -4.80 5.86
CA THR A 444 -27.54 -3.58 5.09
C THR A 444 -28.37 -2.55 5.85
N GLY A 445 -29.49 -2.98 6.45
CA GLY A 445 -30.31 -2.16 7.34
C GLY A 445 -29.54 -1.70 8.58
N ALA A 446 -28.76 -2.57 9.21
CA ALA A 446 -27.89 -2.22 10.34
C ALA A 446 -26.83 -1.17 9.97
N TYR A 447 -26.13 -1.37 8.85
CA TYR A 447 -25.15 -0.41 8.32
C TYR A 447 -25.78 0.95 8.04
N VAL A 448 -26.94 0.97 7.39
CA VAL A 448 -27.66 2.20 7.03
C VAL A 448 -28.24 2.92 8.26
N MET A 449 -28.73 2.21 9.27
CA MET A 449 -29.14 2.78 10.55
C MET A 449 -27.95 3.42 11.30
N GLN A 450 -26.76 2.80 11.27
CA GLN A 450 -25.54 3.41 11.82
C GLN A 450 -25.13 4.69 11.07
N THR A 451 -25.20 4.70 9.72
CA THR A 451 -24.94 5.93 8.92
C THR A 451 -25.91 7.05 9.30
N ALA A 452 -27.20 6.73 9.51
CA ALA A 452 -28.20 7.70 9.91
C ALA A 452 -27.96 8.21 11.35
N ALA A 453 -27.59 7.32 12.28
CA ALA A 453 -27.26 7.68 13.66
C ALA A 453 -26.03 8.61 13.75
N MET A 454 -24.97 8.37 12.97
CA MET A 454 -23.78 9.24 12.93
C MET A 454 -24.12 10.65 12.41
N ARG A 455 -24.94 10.75 11.36
CA ARG A 455 -25.42 12.05 10.85
C ARG A 455 -26.29 12.79 11.87
N LEU A 456 -27.21 12.09 12.54
CA LEU A 456 -28.04 12.67 13.59
C LEU A 456 -27.21 13.11 14.82
N ALA A 457 -26.16 12.37 15.19
CA ALA A 457 -25.23 12.75 16.24
C ALA A 457 -24.43 14.02 15.88
N LEU A 458 -23.97 14.14 14.63
CA LEU A 458 -23.34 15.37 14.11
C LEU A 458 -24.31 16.58 14.07
N GLU A 459 -25.60 16.35 13.83
CA GLU A 459 -26.62 17.41 13.88
C GLU A 459 -27.01 17.81 15.32
N ALA A 460 -27.01 16.86 16.26
CA ALA A 460 -27.15 17.12 17.68
C ALA A 460 -25.91 17.78 18.29
N VAL A 461 -24.74 17.54 17.69
CA VAL A 461 -23.39 17.74 18.25
C VAL A 461 -23.15 16.88 19.51
N ASP A 462 -23.71 15.67 19.50
CA ASP A 462 -23.52 14.62 20.53
C ASP A 462 -22.29 13.78 20.15
N ILE A 463 -21.11 14.29 20.50
CA ILE A 463 -19.83 13.72 20.07
C ILE A 463 -19.57 12.34 20.69
N ASP A 464 -20.04 12.11 21.91
CA ASP A 464 -19.96 10.82 22.56
C ASP A 464 -20.83 9.77 21.85
N LEU A 465 -22.02 10.15 21.38
CA LEU A 465 -22.85 9.28 20.55
C LEU A 465 -22.24 9.03 19.16
N LEU A 466 -21.61 10.04 18.56
CA LEU A 466 -20.90 9.90 17.28
C LEU A 466 -19.77 8.86 17.40
N ILE A 467 -18.92 8.98 18.42
CA ILE A 467 -17.83 8.02 18.65
C ILE A 467 -18.41 6.62 18.94
N THR A 468 -19.47 6.49 19.75
CA THR A 468 -20.13 5.19 19.99
C THR A 468 -20.72 4.57 18.72
N ALA A 469 -21.21 5.39 17.76
CA ALA A 469 -21.73 4.90 16.49
C ALA A 469 -20.62 4.42 15.54
N ILE A 470 -19.48 5.13 15.49
CA ILE A 470 -18.26 4.70 14.80
C ILE A 470 -17.74 3.39 15.42
N ASP A 471 -17.68 3.34 16.76
CA ASP A 471 -17.25 2.17 17.52
C ASP A 471 -18.12 0.94 17.21
N GLN A 472 -19.45 1.07 17.22
CA GLN A 472 -20.36 -0.03 16.87
C GLN A 472 -20.17 -0.50 15.43
N ARG A 473 -19.93 0.42 14.49
CA ARG A 473 -19.65 0.07 13.09
C ARG A 473 -18.35 -0.71 12.95
N ILE A 474 -17.26 -0.22 13.53
CA ILE A 474 -15.95 -0.89 13.47
C ILE A 474 -16.03 -2.27 14.14
N ALA A 475 -16.80 -2.42 15.23
CA ALA A 475 -17.03 -3.71 15.86
C ALA A 475 -17.83 -4.70 14.99
N GLN A 476 -18.67 -4.21 14.06
CA GLN A 476 -19.62 -5.02 13.28
C GLN A 476 -19.20 -5.27 11.83
N PHE A 477 -18.50 -4.35 11.18
CA PHE A 477 -18.20 -4.40 9.75
C PHE A 477 -16.70 -4.38 9.45
N GLU A 478 -16.32 -4.93 8.31
CA GLU A 478 -14.96 -4.92 7.74
C GLU A 478 -14.59 -3.53 7.18
N VAL A 479 -14.71 -2.51 8.02
CA VAL A 479 -14.24 -1.14 7.75
C VAL A 479 -12.84 -0.92 8.30
N ASP A 480 -12.10 -0.05 7.63
CA ASP A 480 -10.80 0.46 8.07
C ASP A 480 -10.99 1.38 9.30
N PRO A 481 -10.48 1.01 10.50
CA PRO A 481 -10.76 1.75 11.73
C PRO A 481 -10.24 3.19 11.70
N TYR A 482 -9.10 3.42 11.04
CA TYR A 482 -8.47 4.72 10.93
C TYR A 482 -9.27 5.61 9.96
N ARG A 483 -9.54 5.12 8.74
CA ARG A 483 -10.30 5.86 7.72
C ARG A 483 -11.74 6.16 8.16
N GLU A 484 -12.43 5.22 8.82
CA GLU A 484 -13.81 5.47 9.32
C GLU A 484 -13.82 6.53 10.42
N ASN A 485 -12.89 6.50 11.39
CA ASN A 485 -12.77 7.57 12.39
C ASN A 485 -12.45 8.92 11.74
N LEU A 486 -11.45 8.97 10.85
CA LEU A 486 -11.01 10.20 10.18
C LEU A 486 -12.18 10.89 9.45
N ASN A 487 -12.90 10.14 8.60
CA ASN A 487 -14.04 10.61 7.81
C ASN A 487 -15.15 11.26 8.67
N TRP A 488 -15.52 10.62 9.79
CA TRP A 488 -16.59 11.15 10.66
C TRP A 488 -16.11 12.23 11.62
N LEU A 489 -14.85 12.21 12.06
CA LEU A 489 -14.27 13.28 12.88
C LEU A 489 -14.08 14.57 12.07
N GLN A 490 -13.65 14.50 10.81
CA GLN A 490 -13.55 15.65 9.89
C GLN A 490 -14.90 16.36 9.66
N GLN A 491 -16.02 15.64 9.77
CA GLN A 491 -17.38 16.22 9.62
C GLN A 491 -17.85 17.02 10.85
N ILE A 492 -17.10 17.03 11.96
CA ILE A 492 -17.48 17.78 13.17
C ILE A 492 -17.35 19.30 12.95
N SER A 493 -18.46 19.94 12.62
CA SER A 493 -18.52 21.38 12.37
C SER A 493 -18.66 22.19 13.66
N ALA A 494 -17.53 22.71 14.18
CA ALA A 494 -17.51 23.58 15.37
C ALA A 494 -18.42 24.82 15.24
N GLY A 495 -18.62 25.32 14.01
CA GLY A 495 -19.50 26.47 13.72
C GLY A 495 -20.98 26.24 14.06
N ARG A 496 -21.41 24.99 14.28
CA ARG A 496 -22.78 24.66 14.73
C ARG A 496 -22.99 24.87 16.23
N LEU A 497 -21.94 25.16 17.00
CA LEU A 497 -22.05 25.43 18.42
C LEU A 497 -22.31 26.93 18.67
N LYS A 498 -23.39 27.25 19.39
CA LYS A 498 -23.52 28.57 20.04
C LYS A 498 -22.35 28.72 21.02
N ARG A 499 -21.87 29.96 21.20
CA ARG A 499 -20.65 30.31 21.96
C ARG A 499 -20.77 30.12 23.48
N ASP A 500 -21.18 28.94 23.95
CA ASP A 500 -21.10 28.62 25.37
C ASP A 500 -19.64 28.29 25.75
N ARG A 501 -19.20 28.82 26.89
CA ARG A 501 -17.80 28.82 27.33
C ARG A 501 -17.46 27.69 28.30
N THR A 502 -18.45 26.92 28.73
CA THR A 502 -18.37 26.12 29.97
C THR A 502 -18.49 24.62 29.81
N GLN A 503 -19.25 24.11 28.83
CA GLN A 503 -19.60 22.69 28.76
C GLN A 503 -18.75 21.83 27.79
N ILE A 504 -18.03 22.45 26.85
CA ILE A 504 -17.39 21.71 25.75
C ILE A 504 -15.92 21.43 26.08
N ARG A 505 -15.72 20.45 26.96
CA ARG A 505 -14.44 19.77 27.20
C ARG A 505 -14.65 18.26 26.97
N SER A 506 -14.91 17.85 25.73
CA SER A 506 -15.12 16.42 25.43
C SER A 506 -13.78 15.67 25.51
N LYS A 507 -13.43 15.21 26.71
CA LYS A 507 -12.21 14.42 26.95
C LYS A 507 -12.17 13.17 26.06
N ARG A 508 -13.33 12.57 25.73
CA ARG A 508 -13.43 11.45 24.78
C ARG A 508 -13.07 11.86 23.35
N LEU A 509 -13.53 13.02 22.86
CA LEU A 509 -13.11 13.56 21.56
C LEU A 509 -11.60 13.76 21.52
N THR A 510 -11.02 14.44 22.52
CA THR A 510 -9.57 14.71 22.54
C THR A 510 -8.76 13.42 22.61
N LYS A 511 -9.18 12.43 23.39
CA LYS A 511 -8.57 11.09 23.40
C LYS A 511 -8.66 10.39 22.05
N ARG A 512 -9.85 10.35 21.42
CA ARG A 512 -10.05 9.66 20.14
C ARG A 512 -9.27 10.35 19.02
N VAL A 513 -9.28 11.68 18.96
CA VAL A 513 -8.48 12.46 18.00
C VAL A 513 -6.99 12.23 18.20
N LEU A 514 -6.47 12.20 19.43
CA LEU A 514 -5.06 11.92 19.68
C LEU A 514 -4.64 10.54 19.14
N LEU A 515 -5.44 9.50 19.41
CA LEU A 515 -5.17 8.14 18.91
C LEU A 515 -5.15 8.09 17.37
N VAL A 516 -6.13 8.74 16.72
CA VAL A 516 -6.26 8.77 15.25
C VAL A 516 -5.15 9.63 14.62
N ALA A 517 -4.78 10.76 15.23
CA ALA A 517 -3.68 11.61 14.77
C ALA A 517 -2.31 10.93 14.92
N HIS A 518 -2.11 10.16 16.00
CA HIS A 518 -0.91 9.34 16.17
C HIS A 518 -0.78 8.26 15.09
N ILE A 519 -1.88 7.59 14.72
CA ILE A 519 -1.89 6.67 13.57
C ILE A 519 -1.56 7.44 12.28
N GLY A 520 -2.17 8.60 12.04
CA GLY A 520 -1.85 9.45 10.87
C GLY A 520 -0.37 9.82 10.75
N ILE A 521 0.33 10.07 11.87
CA ILE A 521 1.79 10.30 11.85
C ILE A 521 2.55 9.04 11.40
N VAL A 522 2.13 7.85 11.82
CA VAL A 522 2.74 6.58 11.39
C VAL A 522 2.53 6.36 9.89
N GLU A 523 1.28 6.51 9.41
CA GLU A 523 0.90 6.31 8.00
C GLU A 523 1.33 7.45 7.05
N ASN A 524 1.92 8.54 7.58
CA ASN A 524 2.32 9.78 6.87
C ASN A 524 1.17 10.72 6.44
N ASP A 525 -0.05 10.50 6.91
CA ASP A 525 -1.23 11.34 6.66
C ASP A 525 -1.26 12.58 7.60
N PHE A 526 -0.22 13.42 7.47
CA PHE A 526 0.03 14.58 8.34
C PHE A 526 -1.02 15.69 8.21
N ALA A 527 -1.51 15.96 7.00
CA ALA A 527 -2.53 16.98 6.74
C ALA A 527 -3.87 16.61 7.39
N GLU A 528 -4.28 15.36 7.21
CA GLU A 528 -5.47 14.72 7.79
C GLU A 528 -5.41 14.75 9.33
N ALA A 529 -4.26 14.37 9.90
CA ALA A 529 -4.00 14.47 11.33
C ALA A 529 -4.12 15.93 11.84
N SER A 530 -3.52 16.90 11.14
CA SER A 530 -3.60 18.33 11.50
C SER A 530 -5.04 18.84 11.49
N GLN A 531 -5.87 18.41 10.54
CA GLN A 531 -7.29 18.78 10.48
C GLN A 531 -8.04 18.32 11.73
N ILE A 532 -7.95 17.03 12.11
CA ILE A 532 -8.69 16.51 13.27
C ILE A 532 -8.15 17.05 14.60
N VAL A 533 -6.83 17.27 14.74
CA VAL A 533 -6.27 17.97 15.91
C VAL A 533 -6.78 19.42 15.97
N GLY A 534 -6.92 20.09 14.81
CA GLY A 534 -7.56 21.39 14.70
C GLY A 534 -9.03 21.41 15.17
N ILE A 535 -9.78 20.32 14.96
CA ILE A 535 -11.14 20.14 15.49
C ILE A 535 -11.10 19.94 17.01
N ALA A 536 -10.24 19.07 17.53
CA ALA A 536 -10.08 18.90 18.98
C ALA A 536 -9.67 20.21 19.69
N PHE A 537 -8.82 21.02 19.07
CA PHE A 537 -8.46 22.36 19.56
C PHE A 537 -9.66 23.32 19.57
N GLN A 538 -10.51 23.33 18.53
CA GLN A 538 -11.75 24.13 18.49
C GLN A 538 -12.77 23.69 19.57
N PHE A 539 -12.71 22.43 19.99
CA PHE A 539 -13.49 21.83 21.09
C PHE A 539 -12.72 21.80 22.43
N SER A 540 -11.66 22.61 22.55
CA SER A 540 -10.89 22.78 23.79
C SER A 540 -11.16 24.15 24.44
N SER A 541 -10.58 24.37 25.62
CA SER A 541 -10.65 25.64 26.34
C SER A 541 -10.03 26.78 25.51
N ARG A 542 -10.66 27.96 25.52
CA ARG A 542 -10.11 29.15 24.84
C ARG A 542 -8.97 29.83 25.59
N ASN A 543 -8.57 29.33 26.76
CA ASN A 543 -7.35 29.81 27.41
C ASN A 543 -6.14 29.07 26.83
N ASN A 544 -5.33 29.75 26.02
CA ASN A 544 -4.09 29.21 25.46
C ASN A 544 -2.95 29.09 26.50
N GLU A 545 -3.15 29.60 27.72
CA GLU A 545 -2.25 29.34 28.86
C GLU A 545 -2.51 27.96 29.50
N GLU A 546 -3.69 27.37 29.27
CA GLU A 546 -4.00 26.02 29.72
C GLU A 546 -3.26 25.00 28.84
N LEU A 547 -2.59 24.04 29.49
CA LEU A 547 -1.65 23.12 28.84
C LEU A 547 -2.27 22.35 27.67
N LEU A 548 -3.50 21.87 27.81
CA LEU A 548 -4.16 21.05 26.79
C LEU A 548 -4.46 21.85 25.49
N PRO A 549 -5.13 23.01 25.50
CA PRO A 549 -5.23 23.88 24.32
C PRO A 549 -3.87 24.26 23.71
N ARG A 550 -2.87 24.58 24.55
CA ARG A 550 -1.52 24.97 24.10
C ARG A 550 -0.85 23.85 23.30
N LEU A 551 -0.81 22.64 23.86
CA LEU A 551 -0.26 21.45 23.22
C LEU A 551 -1.04 21.02 21.98
N LEU A 552 -2.38 21.12 21.97
CA LEU A 552 -3.19 20.81 20.78
C LEU A 552 -2.90 21.79 19.62
N ASN A 553 -2.78 23.09 19.92
CA ASN A 553 -2.42 24.09 18.89
C ASN A 553 -0.99 23.89 18.39
N LYS A 554 -0.05 23.55 19.29
CA LYS A 554 1.35 23.25 18.93
C LYS A 554 1.47 21.98 18.08
N LEU A 555 0.75 20.91 18.44
CA LEU A 555 0.67 19.66 17.64
C LEU A 555 0.10 19.94 16.25
N LYS A 556 -1.01 20.69 16.15
CA LYS A 556 -1.60 21.08 14.87
C LYS A 556 -0.59 21.81 13.98
N ALA A 557 0.12 22.80 14.53
CA ALA A 557 1.14 23.54 13.79
C ALA A 557 2.31 22.63 13.35
N SER A 558 2.82 21.81 14.26
CA SER A 558 3.90 20.85 14.00
C SER A 558 3.53 19.84 12.91
N LEU A 559 2.30 19.33 12.90
CA LEU A 559 1.77 18.45 11.84
C LEU A 559 1.69 19.18 10.48
N THR A 560 1.34 20.46 10.44
CA THR A 560 1.34 21.25 9.20
C THR A 560 2.76 21.56 8.71
N THR A 561 3.76 21.65 9.59
CA THR A 561 5.17 21.71 9.17
C THR A 561 5.62 20.35 8.62
N ALA A 562 5.36 19.27 9.36
CA ALA A 562 5.71 17.89 8.97
C ALA A 562 5.08 17.47 7.63
N ASP A 563 3.85 17.91 7.33
CA ASP A 563 3.22 17.72 6.02
C ASP A 563 4.03 18.34 4.87
N ASN A 564 4.76 19.44 5.09
CA ASN A 564 5.60 20.04 4.06
C ASN A 564 7.00 19.41 4.02
N GLU A 565 7.62 19.19 5.18
CA GLU A 565 8.88 18.45 5.31
C GLU A 565 8.78 17.05 4.67
N PHE A 566 7.62 16.38 4.78
CA PHE A 566 7.38 15.08 4.13
C PHE A 566 7.39 15.17 2.59
N LYS A 567 6.88 16.26 2.00
CA LYS A 567 6.88 16.44 0.53
C LYS A 567 8.30 16.67 0.00
N GLU A 568 9.13 17.37 0.77
CA GLU A 568 10.56 17.56 0.49
C GLU A 568 11.31 16.23 0.66
N ALA A 569 11.10 15.53 1.78
CA ALA A 569 11.68 14.22 2.07
C ALA A 569 11.30 13.14 1.04
N LEU A 570 10.11 13.18 0.44
CA LEU A 570 9.73 12.31 -0.68
C LEU A 570 10.55 12.60 -1.95
N SER A 571 10.90 13.86 -2.22
CA SER A 571 11.80 14.24 -3.31
C SER A 571 13.23 13.73 -3.05
N ASP A 572 13.72 13.85 -1.81
CA ASP A 572 15.03 13.33 -1.42
C ASP A 572 15.10 11.80 -1.50
N LEU A 573 14.06 11.11 -1.04
CA LEU A 573 13.91 9.66 -1.19
C LEU A 573 13.93 9.23 -2.66
N ASP A 574 13.21 9.94 -3.54
CA ASP A 574 13.19 9.66 -4.97
C ASP A 574 14.48 10.09 -5.68
N ALA A 575 15.31 10.97 -5.11
CA ALA A 575 16.65 11.25 -5.58
C ALA A 575 17.65 10.16 -5.14
N TYR A 576 17.61 9.77 -3.87
CA TYR A 576 18.40 8.66 -3.31
C TYR A 576 18.09 7.31 -3.99
N ARG A 577 16.82 7.03 -4.34
CA ARG A 577 16.43 5.87 -5.16
C ARG A 577 17.07 5.86 -6.55
N LYS A 578 17.32 7.03 -7.14
CA LYS A 578 17.98 7.18 -8.46
C LYS A 578 19.49 7.13 -8.36
N ASN A 579 20.06 7.51 -7.22
CA ASN A 579 21.50 7.41 -6.92
C ASN A 579 21.73 7.00 -5.44
N PRO A 580 21.79 5.69 -5.14
CA PRO A 580 21.95 5.19 -3.76
C PRO A 580 23.30 5.52 -3.08
N ASP A 581 24.26 6.04 -3.86
CA ASP A 581 25.55 6.54 -3.38
C ASP A 581 25.50 8.05 -3.04
N ASN A 582 24.39 8.74 -3.30
CA ASN A 582 24.22 10.14 -2.91
C ASN A 582 23.94 10.29 -1.40
N GLN A 583 25.04 10.44 -0.65
CA GLN A 583 25.09 10.61 0.80
C GLN A 583 24.25 11.79 1.31
N GLU A 584 24.18 12.90 0.58
CA GLU A 584 23.41 14.10 0.96
C GLU A 584 21.90 13.78 1.00
N THR A 585 21.36 13.16 -0.06
CA THR A 585 19.94 12.77 -0.11
C THR A 585 19.60 11.64 0.86
N ALA A 586 20.55 10.74 1.14
CA ALA A 586 20.38 9.74 2.19
C ALA A 586 20.30 10.40 3.58
N ALA A 587 21.16 11.38 3.85
CA ALA A 587 21.15 12.15 5.10
C ALA A 587 19.83 12.90 5.26
N ALA A 588 19.39 13.67 4.25
CA ALA A 588 18.17 14.46 4.29
C ALA A 588 16.92 13.61 4.61
N PHE A 589 16.74 12.48 3.92
CA PHE A 589 15.63 11.57 4.21
C PHE A 589 15.76 10.92 5.60
N GLY A 590 16.98 10.52 6.01
CA GLY A 590 17.24 10.03 7.36
C GLY A 590 16.98 11.06 8.47
N MET A 591 17.21 12.35 8.18
CA MET A 591 16.92 13.45 9.10
C MET A 591 15.41 13.63 9.27
N PHE A 592 14.62 13.60 8.21
CA PHE A 592 13.16 13.61 8.31
C PHE A 592 12.62 12.44 9.16
N LEU A 593 13.13 11.22 8.94
CA LEU A 593 12.72 10.04 9.70
C LEU A 593 13.04 10.19 11.19
N CYS A 594 14.28 10.52 11.56
CA CYS A 594 14.68 10.68 12.97
C CYS A 594 14.03 11.89 13.65
N PHE A 595 14.14 13.08 13.05
CA PHE A 595 13.79 14.34 13.72
C PHE A 595 12.29 14.71 13.60
N THR A 596 11.62 14.31 12.51
CA THR A 596 10.19 14.62 12.28
C THR A 596 9.28 13.45 12.61
N LYS A 597 9.57 12.23 12.12
CA LYS A 597 8.76 11.02 12.41
C LYS A 597 9.14 10.30 13.70
N GLY A 598 10.31 10.58 14.29
CA GLY A 598 10.82 9.80 15.42
C GLY A 598 11.09 8.34 15.08
N ASP A 599 11.26 8.02 13.80
CA ASP A 599 11.62 6.69 13.28
C ASP A 599 13.15 6.58 13.21
N TRP A 600 13.73 6.33 14.38
CA TRP A 600 15.17 6.18 14.55
C TRP A 600 15.69 4.88 13.92
N ASP A 601 14.88 3.82 13.91
CA ASP A 601 15.29 2.50 13.41
C ASP A 601 15.51 2.53 11.88
N THR A 602 14.65 3.24 11.13
CA THR A 602 14.81 3.45 9.68
C THR A 602 15.75 4.62 9.37
N GLY A 603 15.76 5.68 10.20
CA GLY A 603 16.52 6.89 9.94
C GLY A 603 18.02 6.80 10.25
N LEU A 604 18.43 6.17 11.37
CA LEU A 604 19.84 6.07 11.77
C LEU A 604 20.74 5.35 10.74
N PRO A 605 20.31 4.24 10.08
CA PRO A 605 21.10 3.61 9.02
C PRO A 605 21.40 4.53 7.83
N LEU A 606 20.55 5.54 7.58
CA LEU A 606 20.72 6.55 6.53
C LEU A 606 21.57 7.74 7.02
N LEU A 607 21.36 8.23 8.25
CA LEU A 607 22.23 9.25 8.84
C LEU A 607 23.70 8.79 8.89
N ARG A 608 23.93 7.50 9.17
CA ARG A 608 25.27 6.87 9.12
C ARG A 608 25.91 6.85 7.72
N LYS A 609 25.13 7.05 6.64
CA LYS A 609 25.64 7.23 5.27
C LYS A 609 25.90 8.70 4.89
N GLY A 610 25.35 9.66 5.64
CA GLY A 610 25.46 11.08 5.35
C GLY A 610 26.89 11.61 5.44
N ASP A 611 27.14 12.83 4.98
CA ASP A 611 28.44 13.49 5.01
C ASP A 611 28.78 14.15 6.37
N ASN A 612 27.76 14.46 7.17
CA ASN A 612 27.90 15.09 8.49
C ASN A 612 28.55 14.14 9.52
N GLU A 613 29.85 14.29 9.75
CA GLU A 613 30.67 13.47 10.68
C GLU A 613 30.03 13.29 12.08
N VAL A 614 29.39 14.32 12.62
CA VAL A 614 28.76 14.27 13.95
C VAL A 614 27.52 13.37 13.92
N LEU A 615 26.66 13.51 12.91
CA LEU A 615 25.48 12.65 12.76
C LEU A 615 25.86 11.22 12.34
N GLN A 616 26.92 11.03 11.54
CA GLN A 616 27.48 9.71 11.23
C GLN A 616 27.87 8.98 12.52
N GLU A 617 28.71 9.59 13.36
CA GLU A 617 29.26 8.96 14.56
C GLU A 617 28.18 8.71 15.62
N MET A 618 27.25 9.66 15.80
CA MET A 618 26.08 9.47 16.66
C MET A 618 25.24 8.28 16.19
N ALA A 619 24.91 8.20 14.89
CA ALA A 619 24.15 7.09 14.34
C ALA A 619 24.91 5.75 14.41
N ARG A 620 26.24 5.77 14.26
CA ARG A 620 27.10 4.59 14.40
C ARG A 620 27.10 4.06 15.83
N LYS A 621 27.19 4.92 16.86
CA LYS A 621 27.14 4.52 18.28
C LYS A 621 25.75 4.04 18.69
N ASP A 622 24.70 4.74 18.25
CA ASP A 622 23.31 4.43 18.59
C ASP A 622 22.90 3.04 18.08
N LEU A 623 23.21 2.73 16.81
CA LEU A 623 22.98 1.42 16.19
C LEU A 623 23.78 0.26 16.83
N GLN A 624 24.78 0.53 17.68
CA GLN A 624 25.59 -0.52 18.32
C GLN A 624 25.00 -1.03 19.66
N GLN A 625 24.09 -0.29 20.30
CA GLN A 625 23.55 -0.64 21.63
C GLN A 625 22.64 -1.90 21.65
N GLY A 626 22.21 -2.39 20.48
CA GLY A 626 21.18 -3.43 20.37
C GLY A 626 21.62 -4.89 20.55
N SER A 627 22.85 -5.17 21.00
CA SER A 627 23.38 -6.54 21.11
C SER A 627 23.70 -6.99 22.55
N ASP A 628 24.22 -6.09 23.39
CA ASP A 628 24.38 -6.28 24.84
C ASP A 628 24.37 -4.86 25.48
N PRO A 629 23.30 -4.46 26.20
CA PRO A 629 23.11 -3.07 26.59
C PRO A 629 23.88 -2.72 27.86
N ASP A 630 25.10 -2.18 27.70
CA ASP A 630 25.83 -1.52 28.80
C ASP A 630 25.10 -0.21 29.18
N PRO A 631 24.53 -0.10 30.39
CA PRO A 631 23.74 1.07 30.76
C PRO A 631 24.60 2.32 30.99
N GLN A 632 25.91 2.20 31.17
CA GLN A 632 26.82 3.34 31.18
C GLN A 632 27.00 3.88 29.75
N MET A 633 27.18 3.01 28.75
CA MET A 633 27.24 3.44 27.34
C MET A 633 25.90 4.03 26.86
N GLN A 634 24.77 3.52 27.35
CA GLN A 634 23.46 4.14 27.11
C GLN A 634 23.36 5.55 27.73
N ALA A 635 23.87 5.75 28.94
CA ALA A 635 23.93 7.07 29.58
C ALA A 635 24.84 8.05 28.81
N GLU A 636 26.05 7.62 28.42
CA GLU A 636 26.96 8.42 27.59
C GLU A 636 26.35 8.78 26.24
N LEU A 637 25.64 7.83 25.59
CA LEU A 637 24.92 8.06 24.35
C LEU A 637 23.77 9.06 24.53
N ALA A 638 23.07 9.00 25.66
CA ALA A 638 22.04 9.96 26.00
C ALA A 638 22.61 11.37 26.22
N ASP A 639 23.71 11.51 26.97
CA ASP A 639 24.42 12.78 27.16
C ASP A 639 24.93 13.34 25.82
N MET A 640 25.46 12.51 24.90
CA MET A 640 25.88 12.98 23.57
C MET A 640 24.70 13.45 22.70
N TRP A 641 23.55 12.77 22.73
CA TRP A 641 22.33 13.25 22.07
C TRP A 641 21.81 14.53 22.72
N TRP A 642 21.92 14.66 24.04
CA TRP A 642 21.53 15.86 24.77
C TRP A 642 22.36 17.08 24.37
N ASP A 643 23.69 16.94 24.40
CA ASP A 643 24.65 17.97 24.02
C ASP A 643 24.48 18.43 22.56
N LEU A 644 24.18 17.50 21.65
CA LEU A 644 23.84 17.84 20.26
C LEU A 644 22.57 18.70 20.21
N GLY A 645 21.57 18.39 21.04
CA GLY A 645 20.35 19.17 21.18
C GLY A 645 20.57 20.57 21.77
N GLU A 646 21.49 20.74 22.71
CA GLU A 646 21.84 22.07 23.26
C GLU A 646 22.62 22.93 22.25
N ARG A 647 23.49 22.31 21.45
CA ARG A 647 24.29 22.99 20.42
C ARG A 647 23.49 23.29 19.14
N ALA A 648 22.34 22.63 18.95
CA ALA A 648 21.48 22.81 17.78
C ALA A 648 20.80 24.19 17.75
N LYS A 649 21.16 25.00 16.74
CA LYS A 649 20.57 26.34 16.52
C LYS A 649 19.10 26.31 16.05
N SER A 650 18.60 25.17 15.59
CA SER A 650 17.21 24.99 15.16
C SER A 650 16.43 24.16 16.16
N VAL A 651 15.25 24.66 16.55
CA VAL A 651 14.31 23.96 17.45
C VAL A 651 13.90 22.60 16.87
N THR A 652 13.82 22.47 15.53
CA THR A 652 13.51 21.23 14.81
C THR A 652 14.50 20.10 15.12
N TYR A 653 15.78 20.42 15.38
CA TYR A 653 16.79 19.41 15.72
C TYR A 653 17.03 19.32 17.24
N GLN A 654 16.91 20.43 17.96
CA GLN A 654 17.10 20.48 19.41
C GLN A 654 16.20 19.50 20.17
N GLN A 655 14.89 19.52 19.88
CA GLN A 655 13.93 18.75 20.68
C GLN A 655 14.01 17.24 20.41
N PRO A 656 14.04 16.72 19.16
CA PRO A 656 14.12 15.28 18.95
C PRO A 656 15.48 14.70 19.36
N CYS A 657 16.58 15.48 19.34
CA CYS A 657 17.84 15.09 19.99
C CYS A 657 17.64 14.83 21.49
N ARG A 658 17.01 15.76 22.22
CA ARG A 658 16.67 15.59 23.65
C ARG A 658 15.67 14.45 23.89
N GLU A 659 14.79 14.13 22.92
CA GLU A 659 13.91 12.96 22.99
C GLU A 659 14.65 11.63 22.79
N ARG A 660 15.66 11.56 21.90
CA ARG A 660 16.52 10.37 21.77
C ARG A 660 17.41 10.20 23.00
N ALA A 661 17.88 11.29 23.59
CA ALA A 661 18.52 11.27 24.90
C ALA A 661 17.58 10.69 25.97
N LEU A 662 16.34 11.20 26.09
CA LEU A 662 15.34 10.68 27.03
C LEU A 662 15.05 9.18 26.83
N HIS A 663 14.98 8.70 25.59
CA HIS A 663 14.83 7.27 25.31
C HIS A 663 15.96 6.43 25.93
N TRP A 664 17.22 6.84 25.76
CA TRP A 664 18.38 6.13 26.30
C TRP A 664 18.53 6.30 27.82
N TYR A 665 18.30 7.51 28.36
CA TYR A 665 18.24 7.76 29.80
C TYR A 665 17.22 6.85 30.50
N LEU A 666 16.03 6.67 29.91
CA LEU A 666 14.98 5.80 30.47
C LEU A 666 15.36 4.32 30.48
N GLN A 667 16.22 3.85 29.56
CA GLN A 667 16.75 2.49 29.60
C GLN A 667 17.86 2.37 30.66
N ALA A 668 18.86 3.25 30.62
CA ALA A 668 19.97 3.29 31.59
C ALA A 668 19.47 3.36 33.04
N TYR A 669 18.49 4.23 33.32
CA TYR A 669 17.92 4.43 34.67
C TYR A 669 17.25 3.18 35.28
N GLN A 670 16.78 2.25 34.44
CA GLN A 670 16.19 0.98 34.87
C GLN A 670 17.23 -0.08 35.24
N LEU A 671 18.46 0.04 34.73
CA LEU A 671 19.51 -0.96 34.84
C LEU A 671 20.67 -0.52 35.78
N LEU A 672 20.88 0.78 35.95
CA LEU A 672 21.92 1.31 36.83
C LEU A 672 21.62 1.06 38.33
N PRO A 673 22.67 0.78 39.14
CA PRO A 673 22.55 0.79 40.60
C PRO A 673 22.30 2.21 41.12
N ASP A 674 22.03 2.37 42.41
CA ASP A 674 21.95 3.69 43.04
C ASP A 674 23.33 4.36 43.06
N SER A 675 23.62 5.17 42.04
CA SER A 675 24.90 5.89 41.82
C SER A 675 24.68 7.38 41.56
N LEU A 676 25.78 8.15 41.47
CA LEU A 676 25.73 9.56 41.05
C LEU A 676 25.24 9.69 39.59
N ASP A 677 25.63 8.77 38.72
CA ASP A 677 25.19 8.70 37.32
C ASP A 677 23.67 8.52 37.25
N ARG A 678 23.11 7.62 38.07
CA ARG A 678 21.65 7.42 38.14
C ARG A 678 20.90 8.65 38.68
N ILE A 679 21.54 9.45 39.55
CA ILE A 679 20.99 10.74 40.01
C ILE A 679 21.06 11.81 38.92
N HIS A 680 22.17 11.91 38.18
CA HIS A 680 22.31 12.78 36.99
C HIS A 680 21.25 12.46 35.93
N ILE A 681 21.12 11.18 35.57
CA ILE A 681 20.15 10.68 34.60
C ILE A 681 18.71 10.96 35.07
N LYS A 682 18.40 10.81 36.37
CA LYS A 682 17.10 11.19 36.93
C LYS A 682 16.83 12.70 36.76
N SER A 683 17.82 13.54 37.03
CA SER A 683 17.71 14.99 36.81
C SER A 683 17.52 15.34 35.34
N ARG A 684 18.16 14.62 34.41
CA ARG A 684 17.97 14.79 32.96
C ARG A 684 16.62 14.29 32.46
N ILE A 685 16.07 13.21 33.04
CA ILE A 685 14.69 12.76 32.77
C ILE A 685 13.68 13.83 33.23
N GLU A 686 13.82 14.33 34.46
CA GLU A 686 12.96 15.38 35.01
C GLU A 686 13.06 16.69 34.20
N GLU A 687 14.27 17.06 33.75
CA GLU A 687 14.47 18.19 32.84
C GLU A 687 13.78 17.93 31.47
N ALA A 688 13.98 16.76 30.87
CA ALA A 688 13.41 16.41 29.57
C ALA A 688 11.87 16.41 29.57
N GLU A 689 11.24 15.87 30.62
CA GLU A 689 9.78 15.79 30.72
C GLU A 689 9.12 17.15 31.01
N ALA A 690 9.88 18.13 31.53
CA ALA A 690 9.40 19.49 31.74
C ALA A 690 9.32 20.34 30.46
N PHE A 691 10.05 19.97 29.39
CA PHE A 691 9.96 20.66 28.10
C PHE A 691 8.72 20.23 27.29
N GLU A 692 8.14 21.17 26.53
CA GLU A 692 7.10 20.83 25.57
C GLU A 692 7.69 20.31 24.26
N GLY A 693 7.20 19.16 23.80
CA GLY A 693 7.68 18.48 22.59
C GLY A 693 7.81 19.38 21.35
N GLY A 694 8.83 19.14 20.52
CA GLY A 694 9.10 19.94 19.31
C GLY A 694 8.50 19.38 18.02
N ASN A 695 8.34 18.06 17.95
CA ASN A 695 7.83 17.33 16.77
C ASN A 695 6.41 16.77 17.05
N PRO A 696 5.71 16.23 16.03
CA PRO A 696 4.37 15.70 16.22
C PRO A 696 4.30 14.53 17.21
N VAL A 697 5.34 13.71 17.29
CA VAL A 697 5.36 12.49 18.11
C VAL A 697 5.53 12.80 19.59
N SER A 698 6.44 13.69 19.99
CA SER A 698 6.56 14.11 21.40
C SER A 698 5.36 14.91 21.88
N LEU A 699 4.78 15.75 21.02
CA LEU A 699 3.53 16.43 21.33
C LEU A 699 2.38 15.43 21.53
N CYS A 700 2.30 14.38 20.70
CA CYS A 700 1.39 13.26 20.93
C CYS A 700 1.69 12.53 22.26
N ARG A 701 2.95 12.16 22.56
CA ARG A 701 3.34 11.49 23.82
C ARG A 701 2.98 12.33 25.05
N GLN A 702 3.22 13.64 25.00
CA GLN A 702 2.90 14.57 26.09
C GLN A 702 1.38 14.67 26.29
N LEU A 703 0.61 14.88 25.21
CA LEU A 703 -0.86 14.84 25.25
C LEU A 703 -1.40 13.47 25.74
N ALA A 704 -0.71 12.38 25.46
CA ALA A 704 -1.08 11.04 25.92
C ALA A 704 -0.92 10.89 27.44
N ARG A 705 0.17 11.41 28.02
CA ARG A 705 0.34 11.52 29.49
C ARG A 705 -0.77 12.38 30.11
N GLU A 706 -0.99 13.59 29.61
CA GLU A 706 -2.02 14.52 30.12
C GLU A 706 -3.46 13.96 30.08
N LEU A 707 -3.78 13.18 29.05
CA LEU A 707 -5.11 12.58 28.91
C LEU A 707 -5.25 11.22 29.62
N GLY A 708 -4.14 10.57 29.97
CA GLY A 708 -4.09 9.17 30.41
C GLY A 708 -4.48 8.22 29.28
N VAL A 709 -3.64 8.12 28.25
CA VAL A 709 -3.82 7.30 27.04
C VAL A 709 -2.48 6.65 26.69
N GLU A 710 -2.49 5.40 26.21
CA GLU A 710 -1.30 4.78 25.63
C GLU A 710 -1.30 4.91 24.10
N LEU A 711 -0.15 5.17 23.49
CA LEU A 711 -0.02 5.32 22.04
C LEU A 711 0.44 4.04 21.34
N SER A 712 1.11 3.13 22.06
CA SER A 712 1.55 1.80 21.62
C SER A 712 0.47 1.04 20.85
N ASN A 713 -0.71 0.93 21.45
CA ASN A 713 -1.83 0.16 20.93
C ASN A 713 -2.92 1.09 20.37
N SER A 714 -2.51 2.14 19.63
CA SER A 714 -3.47 3.15 19.13
C SER A 714 -4.56 2.56 18.24
N ILE A 715 -4.17 1.67 17.31
CA ILE A 715 -5.11 1.03 16.39
C ILE A 715 -6.11 0.15 17.14
N GLU A 716 -5.67 -0.60 18.16
CA GLU A 716 -6.54 -1.47 18.97
C GLU A 716 -7.57 -0.65 19.78
N GLN A 717 -7.16 0.50 20.33
CA GLN A 717 -8.04 1.40 21.10
C GLN A 717 -9.10 2.11 20.23
N ILE A 718 -8.92 2.17 18.90
CA ILE A 718 -9.97 2.60 17.95
C ILE A 718 -10.69 1.41 17.29
N THR A 719 -10.34 0.16 17.66
CA THR A 719 -10.83 -1.08 17.06
C THR A 719 -11.58 -1.95 18.09
N PRO A 720 -12.79 -1.54 18.51
CA PRO A 720 -13.56 -2.28 19.51
C PRO A 720 -13.91 -3.71 19.08
N ASN A 721 -13.97 -4.60 20.06
CA ASN A 721 -14.38 -5.99 19.92
C ASN A 721 -15.84 -6.16 20.35
N MET A 722 -16.62 -6.99 19.63
CA MET A 722 -18.05 -7.28 19.88
C MET A 722 -18.40 -7.79 21.31
N ARG A 723 -17.40 -8.06 22.16
CA ARG A 723 -17.61 -8.56 23.53
C ARG A 723 -17.84 -7.46 24.57
N SER A 724 -17.52 -6.19 24.29
CA SER A 724 -17.87 -5.07 25.18
C SER A 724 -19.33 -4.67 25.03
N ARG A 725 -20.24 -5.50 25.55
CA ARG A 725 -21.50 -4.98 26.09
C ARG A 725 -21.15 -4.05 27.25
N PRO A 726 -21.84 -2.91 27.43
CA PRO A 726 -21.99 -2.34 28.76
C PRO A 726 -22.63 -3.40 29.68
N ASN A 727 -22.26 -3.43 30.95
CA ASN A 727 -23.24 -3.82 31.95
C ASN A 727 -24.23 -2.65 32.02
N ASP A 728 -25.51 -2.92 31.79
CA ASP A 728 -26.59 -2.02 32.21
C ASP A 728 -26.73 -2.18 33.73
N ASP A 729 -25.89 -1.49 34.52
CA ASP A 729 -26.00 -1.30 35.98
C ASP A 729 -24.94 -0.27 36.46
N ASP A 730 -25.21 1.02 36.24
CA ASP A 730 -24.80 2.22 37.04
C ASP A 730 -25.35 3.52 36.39
#